data_AF-A0A673WTK2-F1
#
_entry.id   AF-A0A673WTK2-F1
#
_cell.length_a   1.000
_cell.length_b   1.000
_cell.length_c   1.000
_cell.angle_alpha   90.00
_cell.angle_beta   90.00
_cell.angle_gamma   90.00
#
_symmetry.space_group_name_H-M   'P 1'
#
loop_
_entity.id
_entity.type
_entity.pdbx_description
1 polymer ?
#
loop_
_entity_poly.entity_id
_entity_poly.type
_entity_poly.pdbx_seq_one_letter_code
_entity_poly.pdbx_strand_id
1 'polypeptide(L)'
;MAVNLDKEAYYRRIKRLYGNWKKGEDEFGKVDAMVVSVGVDEEIVYAKSTALQTWLFGYELTDTIMVFCESKIIFLASKKKVEFLKQVAVTKGNENANGVPPITLLVREKNESNKANFEKMMEAIRASKEGKTVGVFSKDKFPGEYMKSWNDMITAEGLEKVDISAVVAYTMAVKEDGELALMKKAAAVTSEVYSKFFKERVMEIVDADEKVRHSKLAESVEKAIEEKKYLGGADPSTVEMCYPPIIQSGGNYSLKFSVVSDKNHMHFGAITCAMGIRYKSYCSNLVRTLMVDPPQEMQDNYSFLLQVEEELLKELKHGVKICDAYNAVLNYVKKEKPDLAAKLTKNLGFAMGIEFREGSLVLNSKNQYKLKKGMVLSISLGFADLVNKEGKKEEQKKYALFIGDSVQINEDDPATVLTPVKKKLKNVGIFLKNDEEEDEEEDADDAEELLGKGARGQALLQDRTRNEMTAEEKRRAHQKELANQVNEEAKRRLTEQKGEQQVQKSRKSNVSYKNGSQMPREKDIRDMKIFIDKKYETVVMPVFGIATPFHIATIKNISSSVEGDWTYLRINFYVPGSSLGRNEGNIFPNPDATFVKEITYRASNLKAPGDPTVPSTNLQNAFRIIKEVQKRYKTREAEEKEKEGIVKQDSLVINLNRSNPKLKDLYIRPNIAQKRMQGSLEAHTNGFRFTSVRGDKVDILYNNIKHSLFQPCDGEMIIVLHFHLKNAIMFGKKRHTDVQFYTEVGEITTDLGKHQHMHDRDDLYAEQMEREMRHKLKSAFKNFIEKVETLTKEELEFEVPFRDLGFQGAPYRSTCLLQPTSSSLCNTTEWPPFVVTLDEVELVHFERVQFHLKNFDVVIVYKDYSKKVTMINAVPVNSLDPIKEWLNSCDIKYTEGVQSLNWTKIMKTIVDDPEGFFEQGGWSFLDPESEGEGAEDDSESGEDETFNPSADESEAEEEDSDEDYDSESEDSGNDYSASLGSEEESGKDWDELEEEARKADKESHYEDAEETSSANRKRKGRSSGPPPSSKKKRRH
;
A
#
# COMPACT_ATOMS: atom_id res chain seq x y z
N MET A 1 33.68 -21.73 25.78
CA MET A 1 34.20 -21.55 24.40
C MET A 1 35.23 -20.43 24.44
N ALA A 2 36.40 -20.61 23.81
CA ALA A 2 37.37 -19.53 23.68
C ALA A 2 36.80 -18.44 22.76
N VAL A 3 36.95 -17.17 23.13
CA VAL A 3 36.54 -16.02 22.29
C VAL A 3 37.36 -16.03 21.01
N ASN A 4 36.70 -15.97 19.86
CA ASN A 4 37.33 -16.09 18.54
C ASN A 4 37.66 -14.70 17.98
N LEU A 5 38.88 -14.49 17.48
CA LEU A 5 39.33 -13.24 16.86
C LEU A 5 39.18 -13.36 15.33
N ASP A 6 38.53 -12.39 14.70
CA ASP A 6 38.47 -12.31 13.23
C ASP A 6 39.86 -11.94 12.65
N LYS A 7 40.61 -12.97 12.28
CA LYS A 7 41.97 -12.84 11.76
C LYS A 7 42.01 -12.06 10.46
N GLU A 8 41.03 -12.24 9.58
CA GLU A 8 41.02 -11.58 8.28
C GLU A 8 40.79 -10.07 8.43
N ALA A 9 39.83 -9.69 9.27
CA ALA A 9 39.60 -8.28 9.62
C ALA A 9 40.85 -7.65 10.25
N TYR A 10 41.51 -8.34 11.20
CA TYR A 10 42.76 -7.86 11.78
C TYR A 10 43.81 -7.56 10.72
N TYR A 11 44.09 -8.51 9.81
CA TYR A 11 45.14 -8.34 8.80
C TYR A 11 44.80 -7.26 7.76
N ARG A 12 43.53 -7.11 7.35
CA ARG A 12 43.13 -6.00 6.46
C ARG A 12 43.31 -4.64 7.13
N ARG A 13 42.86 -4.52 8.38
CA ARG A 13 42.86 -3.27 9.14
C ARG A 13 44.26 -2.83 9.55
N ILE A 14 45.10 -3.75 10.01
CA ILE A 14 46.49 -3.45 10.35
C ILE A 14 47.30 -3.06 9.10
N LYS A 15 47.07 -3.70 7.95
CA LYS A 15 47.68 -3.28 6.67
C LYS A 15 47.24 -1.89 6.28
N ARG A 16 45.98 -1.52 6.49
CA ARG A 16 45.48 -0.17 6.23
C ARG A 16 46.16 0.87 7.12
N LEU A 17 46.36 0.56 8.41
CA LEU A 17 47.09 1.43 9.33
C LEU A 17 48.55 1.62 8.90
N TYR A 18 49.29 0.53 8.65
CA TYR A 18 50.68 0.61 8.19
C TYR A 18 50.83 1.22 6.80
N GLY A 19 49.88 0.97 5.89
CA GLY A 19 49.85 1.56 4.56
C GLY A 19 49.73 3.07 4.61
N ASN A 20 48.84 3.60 5.45
CA ASN A 20 48.70 5.05 5.65
C ASN A 20 49.90 5.63 6.40
N TRP A 21 50.44 4.92 7.41
CA TRP A 21 51.64 5.36 8.11
C TRP A 21 52.86 5.45 7.18
N LYS A 22 53.03 4.50 6.26
CA LYS A 22 54.12 4.49 5.26
C LYS A 22 54.00 5.58 4.20
N LYS A 23 52.79 6.04 3.87
CA LYS A 23 52.60 7.19 2.97
C LYS A 23 53.16 8.48 3.56
N GLY A 24 53.21 8.59 4.90
CA GLY A 24 53.86 9.70 5.59
C GLY A 24 53.17 11.05 5.43
N GLU A 25 51.87 11.06 5.10
CA GLU A 25 51.07 12.29 5.04
C GLU A 25 50.74 12.80 6.45
N ASP A 26 50.62 14.13 6.60
CA ASP A 26 50.25 14.82 7.84
C ASP A 26 51.05 14.37 9.08
N GLU A 27 50.38 14.03 10.19
CA GLU A 27 51.05 13.64 11.43
C GLU A 27 51.79 12.29 11.33
N PHE A 28 51.40 11.39 10.41
CA PHE A 28 52.09 10.11 10.23
C PHE A 28 53.52 10.27 9.71
N GLY A 29 53.81 11.34 8.96
CA GLY A 29 55.15 11.64 8.45
C GLY A 29 56.18 11.96 9.54
N LYS A 30 55.72 12.33 10.74
CA LYS A 30 56.56 12.75 11.85
C LYS A 30 56.80 11.66 12.91
N VAL A 31 56.27 10.45 12.69
CA VAL A 31 56.20 9.40 13.72
C VAL A 31 57.10 8.21 13.41
N ASP A 32 57.97 7.88 14.37
CA ASP A 32 58.89 6.74 14.32
C ASP A 32 58.29 5.43 14.85
N ALA A 33 57.44 5.52 15.87
CA ALA A 33 56.66 4.39 16.40
C ALA A 33 55.31 4.88 16.95
N MET A 34 54.28 4.04 16.93
CA MET A 34 52.97 4.36 17.53
C MET A 34 52.80 3.59 18.84
N VAL A 35 52.36 4.28 19.88
CA VAL A 35 52.11 3.71 21.21
C VAL A 35 50.65 3.91 21.58
N VAL A 36 49.97 2.81 21.88
CA VAL A 36 48.57 2.80 22.30
C VAL A 36 48.45 1.99 23.58
N SER A 37 48.03 2.65 24.65
CA SER A 37 47.97 2.06 25.99
C SER A 37 46.60 2.28 26.61
N VAL A 38 45.94 1.18 26.96
CA VAL A 38 44.63 1.18 27.62
C VAL A 38 44.82 0.69 29.06
N GLY A 39 44.31 1.45 30.03
CA GLY A 39 44.36 1.13 31.45
C GLY A 39 43.07 0.49 31.95
N VAL A 40 42.64 0.89 33.16
CA VAL A 40 41.32 0.55 33.69
C VAL A 40 40.27 1.44 33.04
N ASP A 41 39.15 0.86 32.64
CA ASP A 41 38.06 1.55 31.92
C ASP A 41 36.72 1.29 32.61
N GLU A 42 36.44 2.06 33.68
CA GLU A 42 35.18 1.97 34.44
C GLU A 42 34.18 3.08 34.04
N GLU A 43 34.65 4.18 33.45
CA GLU A 43 33.84 5.35 33.09
C GLU A 43 34.10 5.92 31.67
N ILE A 44 35.12 5.43 30.93
CA ILE A 44 35.54 6.04 29.65
C ILE A 44 34.84 5.33 28.49
N VAL A 45 33.62 5.77 28.16
CA VAL A 45 32.81 5.15 27.10
C VAL A 45 33.47 5.22 25.70
N TYR A 46 34.23 6.29 25.42
CA TYR A 46 34.91 6.50 24.13
C TYR A 46 36.34 7.01 24.31
N ALA A 47 37.30 6.24 23.80
CA ALA A 47 38.68 6.65 23.66
C ALA A 47 39.24 6.12 22.33
N LYS A 48 40.19 6.84 21.74
CA LYS A 48 40.82 6.43 20.47
C LYS A 48 41.58 5.12 20.62
N SER A 49 42.17 4.90 21.78
CA SER A 49 42.89 3.68 22.15
C SER A 49 41.97 2.45 22.17
N THR A 50 40.81 2.54 22.82
CA THR A 50 39.83 1.45 22.88
C THR A 50 39.14 1.26 21.54
N ALA A 51 38.86 2.35 20.80
CA ALA A 51 38.34 2.27 19.45
C ALA A 51 39.29 1.53 18.50
N LEU A 52 40.61 1.80 18.58
CA LEU A 52 41.59 1.08 17.78
C LEU A 52 41.67 -0.40 18.14
N GLN A 53 41.59 -0.75 19.43
CA GLN A 53 41.55 -2.15 19.87
C GLN A 53 40.30 -2.87 19.35
N THR A 54 39.13 -2.26 19.50
CA THR A 54 37.87 -2.80 18.98
C THR A 54 37.89 -2.93 17.45
N TRP A 55 38.51 -1.98 16.75
CA TRP A 55 38.69 -2.06 15.31
C TRP A 55 39.65 -3.19 14.91
N LEU A 56 40.78 -3.37 15.60
CA LEU A 56 41.73 -4.43 15.23
C LEU A 56 41.28 -5.83 15.66
N PHE A 57 40.68 -5.97 16.84
CA PHE A 57 40.45 -7.27 17.48
C PHE A 57 38.97 -7.63 17.61
N GLY A 58 38.05 -6.67 17.44
CA GLY A 58 36.63 -6.82 17.74
C GLY A 58 36.29 -6.71 19.23
N TYR A 59 37.28 -6.46 20.09
CA TYR A 59 37.14 -6.42 21.54
C TYR A 59 38.04 -5.36 22.16
N GLU A 60 37.58 -4.80 23.27
CA GLU A 60 38.40 -3.96 24.13
C GLU A 60 39.29 -4.80 25.04
N LEU A 61 40.55 -4.40 25.17
CA LEU A 61 41.55 -5.05 25.99
C LEU A 61 42.12 -4.05 27.00
N THR A 62 41.47 -3.95 28.17
CA THR A 62 41.99 -3.17 29.31
C THR A 62 43.39 -3.59 29.72
N ASP A 63 44.12 -2.74 30.44
CA ASP A 63 45.46 -3.07 30.97
C ASP A 63 46.44 -3.62 29.89
N THR A 64 46.38 -3.08 28.68
CA THR A 64 47.13 -3.57 27.51
C THR A 64 47.89 -2.43 26.84
N ILE A 65 49.16 -2.68 26.53
CA ILE A 65 50.01 -1.75 25.79
C ILE A 65 50.34 -2.36 24.43
N MET A 66 50.17 -1.57 23.38
CA MET A 66 50.47 -1.93 22.01
C MET A 66 51.49 -0.94 21.45
N VAL A 67 52.59 -1.47 20.93
CA VAL A 67 53.64 -0.70 20.29
C VAL A 67 53.78 -1.16 18.85
N PHE A 68 53.62 -0.24 17.92
CA PHE A 68 53.75 -0.49 16.47
C PHE A 68 55.05 0.18 15.99
N CYS A 69 56.03 -0.64 15.61
CA CYS A 69 57.29 -0.20 15.03
C CYS A 69 57.35 -0.56 13.54
N GLU A 70 58.28 0.00 12.78
CA GLU A 70 58.41 -0.29 11.35
C GLU A 70 58.59 -1.78 11.05
N SER A 71 59.39 -2.48 11.86
CA SER A 71 59.81 -3.87 11.65
C SER A 71 59.24 -4.87 12.64
N LYS A 72 58.50 -4.44 13.68
CA LYS A 72 57.85 -5.35 14.64
C LYS A 72 56.66 -4.71 15.36
N ILE A 73 55.72 -5.54 15.81
CA ILE A 73 54.61 -5.16 16.68
C ILE A 73 54.81 -5.81 18.04
N ILE A 74 54.57 -5.09 19.14
CA ILE A 74 54.63 -5.65 20.49
C ILE A 74 53.29 -5.43 21.18
N PHE A 75 52.73 -6.50 21.74
CA PHE A 75 51.57 -6.43 22.64
C PHE A 75 51.95 -6.93 24.02
N LEU A 76 51.78 -6.09 25.04
CA LEU A 76 51.96 -6.45 26.45
C LEU A 76 50.58 -6.47 27.13
N ALA A 77 50.15 -7.66 27.54
CA ALA A 77 48.83 -7.88 28.15
C ALA A 77 48.86 -9.01 29.19
N SER A 78 47.77 -9.21 29.94
CA SER A 78 47.65 -10.34 30.87
C SER A 78 47.74 -11.71 30.17
N LYS A 79 48.12 -12.77 30.89
CA LYS A 79 48.26 -14.14 30.35
C LYS A 79 47.05 -14.62 29.53
N LYS A 80 45.81 -14.34 29.99
CA LYS A 80 44.58 -14.71 29.26
C LYS A 80 44.44 -13.94 27.94
N LYS A 81 44.76 -12.64 27.94
CA LYS A 81 44.70 -11.77 26.74
C LYS A 81 45.80 -12.12 25.74
N VAL A 82 47.00 -12.48 26.23
CA VAL A 82 48.07 -13.02 25.39
C VAL A 82 47.64 -14.30 24.68
N GLU A 83 46.96 -15.22 25.38
CA GLU A 83 46.43 -16.44 24.74
C GLU A 83 45.41 -16.13 23.63
N PHE A 84 44.55 -15.13 23.84
CA PHE A 84 43.63 -14.63 22.82
C PHE A 84 44.39 -14.05 21.60
N LEU A 85 45.42 -13.23 21.83
CA LEU A 85 46.22 -12.59 20.78
C LEU A 85 47.15 -13.56 20.02
N LYS A 86 47.45 -14.75 20.55
CA LYS A 86 48.20 -15.79 19.82
C LYS A 86 47.56 -16.16 18.50
N GLN A 87 46.23 -16.03 18.38
CA GLN A 87 45.47 -16.31 17.16
C GLN A 87 45.96 -15.50 15.95
N VAL A 88 46.48 -14.29 16.17
CA VAL A 88 47.05 -13.42 15.12
C VAL A 88 48.58 -13.39 15.13
N ALA A 89 49.23 -13.79 16.23
CA ALA A 89 50.70 -13.87 16.28
C ALA A 89 51.27 -15.07 15.51
N VAL A 90 50.50 -16.15 15.33
CA VAL A 90 50.90 -17.31 14.52
C VAL A 90 50.58 -17.06 13.05
N THR A 91 51.59 -16.66 12.27
CA THR A 91 51.46 -16.27 10.85
C THR A 91 51.65 -17.42 9.85
N LYS A 92 52.03 -18.63 10.30
CA LYS A 92 52.29 -19.77 9.41
C LYS A 92 51.03 -20.17 8.62
N GLY A 93 51.10 -20.06 7.29
CA GLY A 93 50.06 -20.49 6.36
C GLY A 93 48.97 -19.47 6.05
N ASN A 94 49.11 -18.22 6.50
CA ASN A 94 48.11 -17.17 6.23
C ASN A 94 48.66 -16.16 5.20
N GLU A 95 48.22 -16.27 3.94
CA GLU A 95 48.62 -15.36 2.85
C GLU A 95 48.33 -13.89 3.18
N ASN A 96 47.31 -13.66 4.00
CA ASN A 96 46.91 -12.33 4.47
C ASN A 96 47.92 -11.69 5.44
N ALA A 97 48.91 -12.41 5.98
CA ALA A 97 49.95 -11.84 6.83
C ALA A 97 51.07 -11.12 6.05
N ASN A 98 51.13 -11.26 4.72
CA ASN A 98 52.16 -10.62 3.89
C ASN A 98 52.13 -9.09 4.01
N GLY A 99 53.26 -8.49 4.36
CA GLY A 99 53.43 -7.04 4.49
C GLY A 99 53.16 -6.46 5.88
N VAL A 100 52.83 -7.30 6.88
CA VAL A 100 52.64 -6.89 8.29
C VAL A 100 53.87 -7.31 9.12
N PRO A 101 54.39 -6.45 10.02
CA PRO A 101 55.50 -6.84 10.86
C PRO A 101 55.18 -7.99 11.85
N PRO A 102 56.17 -8.81 12.24
CA PRO A 102 55.98 -9.89 13.20
C PRO A 102 55.50 -9.36 14.56
N ILE A 103 54.57 -10.09 15.18
CA ILE A 103 53.96 -9.75 16.47
C ILE A 103 54.71 -10.48 17.59
N THR A 104 55.23 -9.71 18.55
CA THR A 104 55.81 -10.20 19.79
C THR A 104 54.81 -10.01 20.93
N LEU A 105 54.48 -11.10 21.63
CA LEU A 105 53.58 -11.06 22.77
C LEU A 105 54.37 -11.10 24.07
N LEU A 106 54.12 -10.13 24.95
CA LEU A 106 54.69 -10.06 26.29
C LEU A 106 53.58 -10.27 27.33
N VAL A 107 53.89 -11.04 28.38
CA VAL A 107 52.95 -11.30 29.46
C VAL A 107 53.16 -10.29 30.58
N ARG A 108 52.09 -9.59 30.97
CA ARG A 108 52.06 -8.72 32.14
C ARG A 108 52.03 -9.57 33.40
N GLU A 109 53.02 -9.35 34.27
CA GLU A 109 53.07 -9.97 35.60
C GLU A 109 52.27 -9.12 36.59
N LYS A 110 51.41 -9.77 37.40
CA LYS A 110 50.56 -9.09 38.38
C LYS A 110 51.28 -8.76 39.70
N ASN A 111 52.29 -9.56 40.05
CA ASN A 111 52.95 -9.52 41.37
C ASN A 111 54.45 -9.16 41.29
N GLU A 112 54.97 -8.93 40.08
CA GLU A 112 56.38 -8.59 39.84
C GLU A 112 56.49 -7.28 39.05
N SER A 113 57.66 -6.63 39.11
CA SER A 113 57.91 -5.39 38.38
C SER A 113 57.90 -5.63 36.87
N ASN A 114 57.01 -4.94 36.15
CA ASN A 114 56.94 -5.00 34.68
C ASN A 114 58.05 -4.18 33.98
N LYS A 115 59.04 -3.66 34.73
CA LYS A 115 60.10 -2.80 34.21
C LYS A 115 60.89 -3.45 33.06
N ALA A 116 61.23 -4.74 33.16
CA ALA A 116 61.94 -5.45 32.11
C ALA A 116 61.13 -5.58 30.80
N ASN A 117 59.81 -5.68 30.89
CA ASN A 117 58.94 -5.69 29.71
C ASN A 117 58.83 -4.30 29.09
N PHE A 118 58.78 -3.25 29.91
CA PHE A 118 58.78 -1.87 29.42
C PHE A 118 60.11 -1.51 28.73
N GLU A 119 61.26 -1.93 29.29
CA GLU A 119 62.58 -1.74 28.66
C GLU A 119 62.65 -2.40 27.27
N LYS A 120 62.14 -3.64 27.10
CA LYS A 120 62.06 -4.29 25.78
C LYS A 120 61.20 -3.52 24.77
N MET A 121 60.14 -2.87 25.22
CA MET A 121 59.30 -2.00 24.37
C MET A 121 60.01 -0.69 24.05
N MET A 122 60.77 -0.12 24.98
CA MET A 122 61.58 1.07 24.72
C MET A 122 62.70 0.80 23.72
N GLU A 123 63.41 -0.33 23.85
CA GLU A 123 64.41 -0.78 22.88
C GLU A 123 63.81 -0.94 21.48
N ALA A 124 62.56 -1.43 21.39
CA ALA A 124 61.84 -1.52 20.14
C ALA A 124 61.61 -0.16 19.49
N ILE A 125 61.16 0.82 20.28
CA ILE A 125 60.86 2.17 19.82
C ILE A 125 62.14 2.84 19.33
N ARG A 126 63.24 2.74 20.10
CA ARG A 126 64.56 3.30 19.70
C ARG A 126 65.09 2.69 18.39
N ALA A 127 64.77 1.43 18.12
CA ALA A 127 65.17 0.74 16.89
C ALA A 127 64.21 0.96 15.70
N SER A 128 63.11 1.69 15.89
CA SER A 128 62.11 1.98 14.85
C SER A 128 62.42 3.33 14.19
N LYS A 129 62.64 3.36 12.87
CA LYS A 129 63.04 4.58 12.13
C LYS A 129 64.15 5.36 12.83
N GLU A 130 63.95 6.64 13.15
CA GLU A 130 64.93 7.47 13.88
C GLU A 130 64.87 7.31 15.40
N GLY A 131 63.81 6.67 15.93
CA GLY A 131 63.65 6.36 17.35
C GLY A 131 63.50 7.58 18.27
N LYS A 132 63.06 8.73 17.76
CA LYS A 132 62.94 10.00 18.51
C LYS A 132 61.49 10.38 18.82
N THR A 133 60.58 10.08 17.90
CA THR A 133 59.17 10.52 17.99
C THR A 133 58.21 9.35 18.18
N VAL A 134 57.23 9.53 19.06
CA VAL A 134 56.16 8.55 19.28
C VAL A 134 54.79 9.15 18.99
N GLY A 135 54.03 8.46 18.15
CA GLY A 135 52.63 8.74 17.89
C GLY A 135 51.77 8.24 19.05
N VAL A 136 51.01 9.14 19.67
CA VAL A 136 50.11 8.85 20.79
C VAL A 136 48.74 9.46 20.58
N PHE A 137 47.75 9.00 21.34
CA PHE A 137 46.45 9.67 21.44
C PHE A 137 46.47 10.59 22.67
N SER A 138 46.70 11.89 22.45
CA SER A 138 47.06 12.83 23.53
C SER A 138 45.93 13.08 24.54
N LYS A 139 44.69 12.81 24.14
CA LYS A 139 43.49 12.95 24.98
C LYS A 139 43.22 11.72 25.84
N ASP A 140 43.80 10.58 25.51
CA ASP A 140 43.52 9.32 26.19
C ASP A 140 44.36 9.26 27.46
N LYS A 141 43.68 9.33 28.62
CA LYS A 141 44.32 9.26 29.94
C LYS A 141 43.59 8.24 30.79
N PHE A 142 44.08 7.02 30.79
CA PHE A 142 43.51 5.94 31.59
C PHE A 142 44.10 5.94 33.02
N PRO A 143 43.27 5.72 34.05
CA PRO A 143 43.74 5.56 35.42
C PRO A 143 44.47 4.21 35.62
N GLY A 144 45.18 4.11 36.76
CA GLY A 144 45.83 2.89 37.23
C GLY A 144 47.35 2.99 37.37
N GLU A 145 47.90 2.31 38.38
CA GLU A 145 49.34 2.29 38.68
C GLU A 145 50.19 1.73 37.52
N TYR A 146 49.61 0.80 36.77
CA TYR A 146 50.25 0.19 35.60
C TYR A 146 50.46 1.21 34.47
N MET A 147 49.44 2.03 34.16
CA MET A 147 49.56 3.11 33.16
C MET A 147 50.46 4.24 33.64
N LYS A 148 50.42 4.58 34.93
CA LYS A 148 51.33 5.56 35.51
C LYS A 148 52.79 5.16 35.33
N SER A 149 53.13 3.92 35.69
CA SER A 149 54.49 3.38 35.55
C SER A 149 55.01 3.40 34.11
N TRP A 150 54.13 3.10 33.13
CA TRP A 150 54.46 3.19 31.71
C TRP A 150 54.68 4.63 31.24
N ASN A 151 53.78 5.55 31.62
CA ASN A 151 53.89 6.96 31.25
C ASN A 151 55.12 7.64 31.86
N ASP A 152 55.49 7.29 33.09
CA ASP A 152 56.69 7.78 33.76
C ASP A 152 57.96 7.34 32.99
N MET A 153 57.98 6.10 32.47
CA MET A 153 59.10 5.60 31.65
C MET A 153 59.21 6.32 30.31
N ILE A 154 58.10 6.50 29.56
CA ILE A 154 58.13 7.26 28.30
C ILE A 154 58.64 8.69 28.54
N THR A 155 58.22 9.30 29.64
CA THR A 155 58.60 10.69 29.97
C THR A 155 60.06 10.80 30.37
N ALA A 156 60.59 9.81 31.11
CA ALA A 156 62.01 9.76 31.48
C ALA A 156 62.95 9.60 30.27
N GLU A 157 62.46 8.99 29.19
CA GLU A 157 63.22 8.72 27.96
C GLU A 157 63.31 9.92 27.01
N GLY A 158 62.54 10.99 27.26
CA GLY A 158 62.62 12.23 26.48
C GLY A 158 62.12 12.12 25.04
N LEU A 159 61.28 11.12 24.72
CA LEU A 159 60.68 10.96 23.40
C LEU A 159 59.66 12.07 23.10
N GLU A 160 59.71 12.63 21.90
CA GLU A 160 58.74 13.65 21.46
C GLU A 160 57.41 12.98 21.13
N LYS A 161 56.32 13.48 21.72
CA LYS A 161 54.96 12.93 21.53
C LYS A 161 54.23 13.69 20.43
N VAL A 162 53.79 12.98 19.40
CA VAL A 162 53.00 13.52 18.29
C VAL A 162 51.57 12.98 18.40
N ASP A 163 50.57 13.86 18.33
CA ASP A 163 49.17 13.45 18.37
C ASP A 163 48.74 12.85 17.03
N ILE A 164 48.40 11.56 17.00
CA ILE A 164 47.98 10.86 15.77
C ILE A 164 46.47 10.63 15.71
N SER A 165 45.70 11.22 16.62
CA SER A 165 44.24 11.01 16.70
C SER A 165 43.51 11.35 15.39
N ALA A 166 43.89 12.42 14.70
CA ALA A 166 43.20 12.87 13.48
C ALA A 166 43.44 11.93 12.29
N VAL A 167 44.70 11.55 12.03
CA VAL A 167 45.06 10.64 10.93
C VAL A 167 44.58 9.22 11.17
N VAL A 168 44.52 8.75 12.43
CA VAL A 168 43.92 7.46 12.77
C VAL A 168 42.40 7.51 12.60
N ALA A 169 41.73 8.58 13.02
CA ALA A 169 40.29 8.77 12.76
C ALA A 169 39.99 8.67 11.26
N TYR A 170 40.76 9.36 10.41
CA TYR A 170 40.58 9.29 8.97
C TYR A 170 40.93 7.92 8.39
N THR A 171 41.91 7.24 9.00
CA THR A 171 42.25 5.84 8.67
C THR A 171 41.12 4.89 9.00
N MET A 172 40.33 5.11 10.06
CA MET A 172 39.20 4.28 10.51
C MET A 172 37.83 4.75 9.96
N ALA A 173 37.80 5.88 9.26
CA ALA A 173 36.57 6.53 8.81
C ALA A 173 35.75 5.65 7.84
N VAL A 174 36.41 5.02 6.86
CA VAL A 174 35.77 4.11 5.89
C VAL A 174 35.45 2.77 6.54
N LYS A 175 34.17 2.40 6.52
CA LYS A 175 33.64 1.16 7.11
C LYS A 175 33.65 0.02 6.09
N GLU A 176 34.09 -1.16 6.53
CA GLU A 176 33.92 -2.41 5.79
C GLU A 176 32.45 -2.87 5.84
N ASP A 177 32.03 -3.76 4.92
CA ASP A 177 30.63 -4.24 4.86
C ASP A 177 30.15 -4.87 6.17
N GLY A 178 31.03 -5.60 6.87
CA GLY A 178 30.74 -6.15 8.19
C GLY A 178 30.50 -5.06 9.24
N GLU A 179 31.24 -3.95 9.19
CA GLU A 179 31.06 -2.80 10.09
C GLU A 179 29.77 -2.03 9.74
N LEU A 180 29.49 -1.84 8.44
CA LEU A 180 28.26 -1.22 7.96
C LEU A 180 27.02 -2.01 8.38
N ALA A 181 27.07 -3.34 8.36
CA ALA A 181 25.98 -4.19 8.83
C ALA A 181 25.70 -3.98 10.33
N LEU A 182 26.75 -3.82 11.15
CA LEU A 182 26.59 -3.52 12.59
C LEU A 182 25.98 -2.13 12.80
N MET A 183 26.43 -1.11 12.06
CA MET A 183 25.88 0.25 12.15
C MET A 183 24.42 0.33 11.65
N LYS A 184 24.08 -0.41 10.58
CA LYS A 184 22.69 -0.54 10.11
C LYS A 184 21.80 -1.19 11.18
N LYS A 185 22.30 -2.22 11.86
CA LYS A 185 21.57 -2.85 12.96
C LYS A 185 21.40 -1.89 14.14
N ALA A 186 22.43 -1.14 14.51
CA ALA A 186 22.36 -0.11 15.55
C ALA A 186 21.30 0.97 15.21
N ALA A 187 21.30 1.47 13.96
CA ALA A 187 20.34 2.45 13.48
C ALA A 187 18.90 1.93 13.45
N ALA A 188 18.71 0.67 13.07
CA ALA A 188 17.40 0.02 13.10
C ALA A 188 16.85 -0.11 14.53
N VAL A 189 17.69 -0.51 15.50
CA VAL A 189 17.27 -0.59 16.92
C VAL A 189 16.99 0.81 17.48
N THR A 190 17.79 1.82 17.13
CA THR A 190 17.49 3.22 17.51
C THR A 190 16.12 3.66 16.98
N SER A 191 15.82 3.33 15.74
CA SER A 191 14.54 3.67 15.11
C SER A 191 13.37 2.96 15.78
N GLU A 192 13.55 1.68 16.16
CA GLU A 192 12.53 0.89 16.83
C GLU A 192 12.25 1.38 18.26
N VAL A 193 13.29 1.70 19.04
CA VAL A 193 13.16 2.30 20.37
C VAL A 193 12.48 3.66 20.30
N TYR A 194 12.81 4.48 19.29
CA TYR A 194 12.15 5.76 19.10
C TYR A 194 10.65 5.59 18.78
N SER A 195 10.32 4.80 17.76
CA SER A 195 8.95 4.67 17.27
C SER A 195 8.04 3.90 18.23
N LYS A 196 8.49 2.76 18.78
CA LYS A 196 7.63 1.88 19.60
C LYS A 196 7.59 2.20 21.08
N PHE A 197 8.53 3.03 21.56
CA PHE A 197 8.62 3.36 22.98
C PHE A 197 8.61 4.86 23.21
N PHE A 198 9.57 5.59 22.65
CA PHE A 198 9.72 7.01 22.98
C PHE A 198 8.52 7.84 22.48
N LYS A 199 8.13 7.68 21.22
CA LYS A 199 7.01 8.43 20.64
C LYS A 199 5.71 8.11 21.37
N GLU A 200 5.37 6.83 21.51
CA GLU A 200 4.19 6.36 22.26
C GLU A 200 4.17 6.93 23.69
N ARG A 201 5.29 6.85 24.42
CA ARG A 201 5.34 7.36 25.78
C ARG A 201 5.16 8.87 25.85
N VAL A 202 5.65 9.62 24.86
CA VAL A 202 5.41 11.08 24.81
C VAL A 202 3.95 11.38 24.51
N MET A 203 3.31 10.64 23.60
CA MET A 203 1.87 10.80 23.30
C MET A 203 1.03 10.51 24.55
N GLU A 204 1.26 9.38 25.24
CA GLU A 204 0.59 9.08 26.51
C GLU A 204 0.75 10.19 27.57
N ILE A 205 1.94 10.81 27.65
CA ILE A 205 2.19 11.89 28.60
C ILE A 205 1.42 13.16 28.23
N VAL A 206 1.31 13.45 26.92
CA VAL A 206 0.59 14.61 26.39
C VAL A 206 -0.91 14.42 26.57
N ASP A 207 -1.44 13.26 26.19
CA ASP A 207 -2.88 12.94 26.27
C ASP A 207 -3.38 12.92 27.72
N ALA A 208 -2.56 12.45 28.66
CA ALA A 208 -2.92 12.40 30.08
C ALA A 208 -2.54 13.68 30.88
N ASP A 209 -2.03 14.73 30.22
CA ASP A 209 -1.46 15.95 30.85
C ASP A 209 -0.49 15.63 32.02
N GLU A 210 0.33 14.57 31.84
CA GLU A 210 1.23 14.09 32.89
C GLU A 210 2.46 14.98 33.05
N LYS A 211 2.79 15.34 34.29
CA LYS A 211 4.01 16.11 34.59
C LYS A 211 5.24 15.23 34.76
N VAL A 212 5.83 14.79 33.65
CA VAL A 212 7.06 13.98 33.64
C VAL A 212 8.31 14.85 33.50
N ARG A 213 9.39 14.53 34.23
CA ARG A 213 10.69 15.22 34.10
C ARG A 213 11.48 14.70 32.91
N HIS A 214 12.25 15.54 32.23
CA HIS A 214 13.12 15.11 31.12
C HIS A 214 14.07 13.98 31.54
N SER A 215 14.75 14.11 32.69
CA SER A 215 15.63 13.07 33.23
C SER A 215 14.90 11.75 33.47
N LYS A 216 13.63 11.81 33.88
CA LYS A 216 12.85 10.59 34.15
C LYS A 216 12.47 9.88 32.86
N LEU A 217 12.11 10.64 31.83
CA LEU A 217 11.84 10.10 30.51
C LEU A 217 13.11 9.47 29.90
N ALA A 218 14.27 10.11 30.07
CA ALA A 218 15.56 9.56 29.64
C ALA A 218 15.88 8.21 30.32
N GLU A 219 15.72 8.12 31.65
CA GLU A 219 15.86 6.85 32.39
C GLU A 219 14.92 5.76 31.85
N SER A 220 13.69 6.13 31.47
CA SER A 220 12.72 5.17 30.93
C SER A 220 13.16 4.64 29.56
N VAL A 221 13.77 5.47 28.71
CA VAL A 221 14.36 5.03 27.44
C VAL A 221 15.57 4.12 27.67
N GLU A 222 16.42 4.42 28.65
CA GLU A 222 17.55 3.56 29.04
C GLU A 222 17.08 2.18 29.51
N LYS A 223 15.96 2.10 30.22
CA LYS A 223 15.37 0.81 30.62
C LYS A 223 14.74 0.06 29.45
N ALA A 224 14.17 0.79 28.47
CA ALA A 224 13.53 0.16 27.32
C ALA A 224 14.51 -0.72 26.53
N ILE A 225 15.80 -0.37 26.46
CA ILE A 225 16.79 -1.20 25.73
C ILE A 225 17.17 -2.49 26.45
N GLU A 226 16.78 -2.66 27.72
CA GLU A 226 16.91 -3.94 28.43
C GLU A 226 15.79 -4.92 28.04
N GLU A 227 14.67 -4.40 27.51
CA GLU A 227 13.53 -5.19 27.10
C GLU A 227 13.67 -5.69 25.65
N LYS A 228 13.70 -7.02 25.49
CA LYS A 228 13.84 -7.67 24.16
C LYS A 228 12.81 -7.23 23.12
N LYS A 229 11.63 -6.75 23.54
CA LYS A 229 10.54 -6.34 22.64
C LYS A 229 10.88 -5.13 21.77
N TYR A 230 11.83 -4.29 22.20
CA TYR A 230 12.27 -3.10 21.46
C TYR A 230 13.60 -3.28 20.72
N LEU A 231 14.19 -4.47 20.76
CA LEU A 231 15.54 -4.74 20.23
C LEU A 231 15.56 -5.39 18.85
N GLY A 232 14.40 -5.62 18.22
CA GLY A 232 14.31 -6.22 16.89
C GLY A 232 15.07 -7.54 16.77
N GLY A 233 15.02 -8.38 17.81
CA GLY A 233 15.73 -9.66 17.90
C GLY A 233 17.21 -9.59 18.27
N ALA A 234 17.77 -8.41 18.59
CA ALA A 234 19.11 -8.30 19.15
C ALA A 234 19.17 -8.76 20.62
N ASP A 235 20.34 -9.23 21.04
CA ASP A 235 20.60 -9.61 22.43
C ASP A 235 20.82 -8.33 23.26
N PRO A 236 20.06 -8.13 24.37
CA PRO A 236 20.25 -6.97 25.26
C PRO A 236 21.70 -6.77 25.71
N SER A 237 22.46 -7.85 25.92
CA SER A 237 23.87 -7.76 26.33
C SER A 237 24.81 -7.15 25.28
N THR A 238 24.34 -6.96 24.06
CA THR A 238 25.11 -6.41 22.93
C THR A 238 24.63 -5.01 22.51
N VAL A 239 23.68 -4.46 23.24
CA VAL A 239 23.02 -3.18 22.98
C VAL A 239 23.29 -2.25 24.15
N GLU A 240 23.83 -1.07 23.86
CA GLU A 240 24.08 -0.02 24.84
C GLU A 240 23.58 1.32 24.31
N MET A 241 23.35 2.29 25.19
CA MET A 241 23.15 3.68 24.75
C MET A 241 24.48 4.29 24.32
N CYS A 242 24.48 5.04 23.21
CA CYS A 242 25.66 5.79 22.80
C CYS A 242 26.01 6.89 23.80
N TYR A 243 24.98 7.50 24.39
CA TYR A 243 25.03 8.55 25.39
C TYR A 243 23.66 8.57 26.10
N PRO A 244 23.55 9.12 27.32
CA PRO A 244 22.26 9.24 28.01
C PRO A 244 21.24 10.01 27.14
N PRO A 245 20.04 9.47 26.88
CA PRO A 245 19.05 10.13 26.02
C PRO A 245 18.79 11.58 26.43
N ILE A 246 18.74 12.47 25.44
CA ILE A 246 18.63 13.92 25.66
C ILE A 246 17.25 14.38 25.21
N ILE A 247 16.40 14.74 26.18
CA ILE A 247 15.09 15.34 25.96
C ILE A 247 15.15 16.79 26.45
N GLN A 248 14.69 17.73 25.63
CA GLN A 248 14.65 19.16 25.96
C GLN A 248 13.33 19.77 25.48
N SER A 249 12.74 20.63 26.29
CA SER A 249 11.54 21.40 25.97
C SER A 249 11.45 22.66 26.85
N GLY A 250 10.43 23.49 26.65
CA GLY A 250 10.08 24.59 27.56
C GLY A 250 11.06 25.77 27.56
N GLY A 251 11.59 26.15 26.39
CA GLY A 251 12.51 27.29 26.26
C GLY A 251 13.98 26.98 26.55
N ASN A 252 14.30 25.80 27.10
CA ASN A 252 15.63 25.43 27.54
C ASN A 252 16.27 24.41 26.59
N TYR A 253 16.91 24.91 25.53
CA TYR A 253 17.52 24.06 24.50
C TYR A 253 19.03 24.22 24.43
N SER A 254 19.72 23.09 24.29
CA SER A 254 21.14 23.02 23.98
C SER A 254 21.36 21.91 22.96
N LEU A 255 21.42 22.29 21.69
CA LEU A 255 21.55 21.40 20.53
C LEU A 255 22.97 20.82 20.40
N LYS A 256 23.39 20.03 21.40
CA LYS A 256 24.69 19.37 21.52
C LYS A 256 24.49 18.01 22.18
N PHE A 257 25.34 17.04 21.85
CA PHE A 257 25.29 15.70 22.43
C PHE A 257 26.11 15.52 23.71
N SER A 258 26.70 16.61 24.22
CA SER A 258 27.53 16.60 25.44
C SER A 258 26.76 17.04 26.69
N VAL A 259 25.45 17.25 26.57
CA VAL A 259 24.57 17.61 27.68
C VAL A 259 23.69 16.42 28.05
N VAL A 260 23.12 16.46 29.24
CA VAL A 260 22.16 15.46 29.72
C VAL A 260 20.79 16.09 29.86
N SER A 261 19.75 15.27 29.86
CA SER A 261 18.38 15.70 30.16
C SER A 261 18.31 16.35 31.54
N ASP A 262 17.70 17.53 31.62
CA ASP A 262 17.60 18.27 32.88
C ASP A 262 16.47 17.71 33.79
N LYS A 263 16.26 18.34 34.95
CA LYS A 263 15.22 17.94 35.91
C LYS A 263 13.92 18.72 35.76
N ASN A 264 13.79 19.54 34.72
CA ASN A 264 12.56 20.29 34.46
C ASN A 264 11.48 19.34 33.94
N HIS A 265 10.23 19.74 34.13
CA HIS A 265 9.10 19.02 33.56
C HIS A 265 9.02 19.25 32.05
N MET A 266 8.61 18.22 31.32
CA MET A 266 8.40 18.31 29.89
C MET A 266 7.25 19.27 29.61
N HIS A 267 7.52 20.30 28.80
CA HIS A 267 6.56 21.27 28.34
C HIS A 267 6.04 20.86 26.95
N PHE A 268 4.73 20.95 26.76
CA PHE A 268 4.05 20.66 25.50
C PHE A 268 4.22 21.82 24.51
N GLY A 269 5.30 21.76 23.75
CA GLY A 269 5.63 22.71 22.69
C GLY A 269 6.60 22.01 21.73
N ALA A 270 7.76 22.60 21.44
CA ALA A 270 8.82 21.88 20.74
C ALA A 270 9.62 20.99 21.71
N ILE A 271 9.52 19.67 21.55
CA ILE A 271 10.22 18.66 22.36
C ILE A 271 11.31 18.04 21.49
N THR A 272 12.57 18.44 21.69
CA THR A 272 13.71 17.85 20.97
C THR A 272 14.17 16.59 21.70
N CYS A 273 14.28 15.49 20.98
CA CYS A 273 14.77 14.21 21.47
C CYS A 273 15.98 13.76 20.65
N ALA A 274 17.09 13.45 21.34
CA ALA A 274 18.26 12.86 20.75
C ALA A 274 18.60 11.55 21.47
N MET A 275 18.71 10.47 20.71
CA MET A 275 19.11 9.16 21.22
C MET A 275 19.90 8.38 20.17
N GLY A 276 20.72 7.45 20.62
CA GLY A 276 21.53 6.63 19.74
C GLY A 276 21.87 5.31 20.39
N ILE A 277 21.74 4.22 19.64
CA ILE A 277 22.08 2.87 20.10
C ILE A 277 23.47 2.50 19.61
N ARG A 278 24.23 1.84 20.49
CA ARG A 278 25.52 1.23 20.22
C ARG A 278 25.32 -0.29 20.18
N TYR A 279 25.46 -0.88 19.00
CA TYR A 279 25.35 -2.33 18.81
C TYR A 279 26.71 -2.95 18.56
N LYS A 280 27.15 -3.87 19.42
CA LYS A 280 28.49 -4.48 19.37
C LYS A 280 29.60 -3.42 19.18
N SER A 281 29.53 -2.38 20.00
CA SER A 281 30.43 -1.22 20.00
C SER A 281 30.31 -0.23 18.84
N TYR A 282 29.47 -0.46 17.82
CA TYR A 282 29.23 0.49 16.72
C TYR A 282 28.03 1.37 16.99
N CYS A 283 28.22 2.69 16.90
CA CYS A 283 27.24 3.71 17.24
C CYS A 283 26.27 4.00 16.09
N SER A 284 25.11 4.49 16.46
CA SER A 284 24.12 5.14 15.60
C SER A 284 23.54 6.35 16.33
N ASN A 285 22.84 7.21 15.60
CA ASN A 285 22.26 8.43 16.14
C ASN A 285 20.96 8.79 15.44
N LEU A 286 20.00 9.30 16.21
CA LEU A 286 18.72 9.81 15.76
C LEU A 286 18.37 11.06 16.58
N VAL A 287 17.92 12.10 15.89
CA VAL A 287 17.35 13.29 16.52
C VAL A 287 16.04 13.65 15.85
N ARG A 288 15.00 13.87 16.65
CA ARG A 288 13.67 14.31 16.19
C ARG A 288 13.15 15.40 17.11
N THR A 289 12.31 16.26 16.56
CA THR A 289 11.57 17.26 17.33
C THR A 289 10.09 16.94 17.21
N LEU A 290 9.45 16.58 18.33
CA LEU A 290 8.00 16.47 18.43
C LEU A 290 7.43 17.85 18.73
N MET A 291 6.29 18.19 18.18
CA MET A 291 5.70 19.53 18.32
C MET A 291 4.24 19.38 18.73
N VAL A 292 3.87 19.87 19.91
CA VAL A 292 2.47 19.93 20.36
C VAL A 292 1.86 21.26 19.93
N ASP A 293 0.75 21.20 19.20
CA ASP A 293 0.02 22.33 18.61
C ASP A 293 0.93 23.44 18.04
N PRO A 294 1.82 23.11 17.07
CA PRO A 294 2.79 24.07 16.56
C PRO A 294 2.10 25.22 15.80
N PRO A 295 2.39 26.49 16.14
CA PRO A 295 1.98 27.64 15.32
C PRO A 295 2.54 27.55 13.90
N GLN A 296 1.88 28.20 12.93
CA GLN A 296 2.28 28.15 11.52
C GLN A 296 3.76 28.53 11.31
N GLU A 297 4.27 29.56 12.00
CA GLU A 297 5.67 29.97 11.90
C GLU A 297 6.65 28.87 12.37
N MET A 298 6.27 28.05 13.37
CA MET A 298 7.05 26.89 13.81
C MET A 298 7.02 25.78 12.76
N GLN A 299 5.85 25.50 12.17
CA GLN A 299 5.68 24.52 11.11
C GLN A 299 6.50 24.87 9.85
N ASP A 300 6.52 26.14 9.45
CA ASP A 300 7.28 26.64 8.32
C ASP A 300 8.79 26.55 8.56
N ASN A 301 9.24 26.85 9.79
CA ASN A 301 10.65 26.73 10.17
C ASN A 301 11.10 25.27 10.25
N TYR A 302 10.22 24.35 10.68
CA TYR A 302 10.51 22.91 10.68
C TYR A 302 10.56 22.35 9.26
N SER A 303 9.61 22.72 8.41
CA SER A 303 9.61 22.34 7.00
C SER A 303 10.85 22.85 6.26
N PHE A 304 11.28 24.07 6.56
CA PHE A 304 12.54 24.61 6.06
C PHE A 304 13.75 23.84 6.59
N LEU A 305 13.77 23.44 7.87
CA LEU A 305 14.85 22.62 8.42
C LEU A 305 15.01 21.28 7.69
N LEU A 306 13.89 20.64 7.30
CA LEU A 306 13.91 19.42 6.49
C LEU A 306 14.50 19.66 5.10
N GLN A 307 14.16 20.77 4.44
CA GLN A 307 14.76 21.13 3.14
C GLN A 307 16.27 21.37 3.25
N VAL A 308 16.73 22.02 4.32
CA VAL A 308 18.16 22.25 4.59
C VAL A 308 18.90 20.93 4.81
N GLU A 309 18.27 19.94 5.45
CA GLU A 309 18.82 18.60 5.59
C GLU A 309 18.91 17.87 4.25
N GLU A 310 17.85 17.92 3.42
CA GLU A 310 17.86 17.33 2.09
C GLU A 310 18.97 17.91 1.21
N GLU A 311 19.20 19.22 1.30
CA GLU A 311 20.30 19.89 0.61
C GLU A 311 21.67 19.41 1.12
N LEU A 312 21.84 19.23 2.43
CA LEU A 312 23.06 18.64 2.98
C LEU A 312 23.29 17.24 2.42
N LEU A 313 22.27 16.39 2.34
CA LEU A 313 22.39 15.01 1.84
C LEU A 313 22.86 14.93 0.39
N LYS A 314 22.48 15.90 -0.46
CA LYS A 314 22.94 15.99 -1.86
C LYS A 314 24.42 16.33 -1.97
N GLU A 315 24.94 17.15 -1.06
CA GLU A 315 26.34 17.58 -1.04
C GLU A 315 27.27 16.55 -0.38
N LEU A 316 26.73 15.63 0.41
CA LEU A 316 27.47 14.56 1.07
C LEU A 316 27.82 13.41 0.12
N LYS A 317 28.80 13.66 -0.77
CA LYS A 317 29.29 12.70 -1.78
C LYS A 317 30.78 12.40 -1.66
N HIS A 318 31.23 11.31 -2.29
CA HIS A 318 32.64 10.98 -2.34
C HIS A 318 33.47 12.10 -2.99
N GLY A 319 34.61 12.45 -2.39
CA GLY A 319 35.57 13.42 -2.92
C GLY A 319 35.33 14.86 -2.49
N VAL A 320 34.11 15.19 -2.04
CA VAL A 320 33.74 16.52 -1.53
C VAL A 320 34.45 16.79 -0.20
N LYS A 321 34.98 18.01 -0.02
CA LYS A 321 35.54 18.42 1.27
C LYS A 321 34.41 18.74 2.25
N ILE A 322 34.62 18.40 3.52
CA ILE A 322 33.64 18.65 4.57
C ILE A 322 33.28 20.14 4.68
N CYS A 323 34.25 21.06 4.54
CA CYS A 323 33.99 22.50 4.57
C CYS A 323 33.11 22.97 3.41
N ASP A 324 33.22 22.35 2.23
CA ASP A 324 32.49 22.74 1.04
C ASP A 324 31.00 22.36 1.19
N ALA A 325 30.74 21.14 1.67
CA ALA A 325 29.37 20.70 2.02
C ALA A 325 28.74 21.60 3.10
N TYR A 326 29.50 21.99 4.13
CA TYR A 326 29.03 22.95 5.14
C TYR A 326 28.69 24.32 4.54
N ASN A 327 29.57 24.85 3.68
CA ASN A 327 29.39 26.17 3.07
C ASN A 327 28.21 26.19 2.08
N ALA A 328 27.98 25.10 1.34
CA ALA A 328 26.83 24.95 0.46
C ALA A 328 25.51 25.11 1.24
N VAL A 329 25.36 24.39 2.35
CA VAL A 329 24.18 24.48 3.23
C VAL A 329 24.04 25.88 3.84
N LEU A 330 25.15 26.46 4.32
CA LEU A 330 25.11 27.81 4.89
C LEU A 330 24.70 28.86 3.85
N ASN A 331 25.15 28.73 2.60
CA ASN A 331 24.78 29.61 1.50
C ASN A 331 23.31 29.44 1.11
N TYR A 332 22.81 28.20 1.08
CA TYR A 332 21.40 27.90 0.87
C TYR A 332 20.52 28.56 1.94
N VAL A 333 20.86 28.41 3.22
CA VAL A 333 20.12 29.05 4.32
C VAL A 333 20.15 30.57 4.21
N LYS A 334 21.30 31.17 3.91
CA LYS A 334 21.41 32.63 3.72
C LYS A 334 20.58 33.16 2.55
N LYS A 335 20.43 32.35 1.50
CA LYS A 335 19.67 32.72 0.30
C LYS A 335 18.16 32.68 0.57
N GLU A 336 17.67 31.60 1.15
CA GLU A 336 16.23 31.36 1.31
C GLU A 336 15.66 32.01 2.59
N LYS A 337 16.37 31.95 3.73
CA LYS A 337 15.97 32.57 5.00
C LYS A 337 17.17 33.16 5.76
N PRO A 338 17.64 34.37 5.41
CA PRO A 338 18.84 34.98 5.99
C PRO A 338 18.77 35.15 7.52
N ASP A 339 17.58 35.42 8.07
CA ASP A 339 17.37 35.60 9.52
C ASP A 339 17.66 34.33 10.33
N LEU A 340 17.50 33.15 9.72
CA LEU A 340 17.78 31.85 10.35
C LEU A 340 19.25 31.44 10.25
N ALA A 341 20.06 32.09 9.41
CA ALA A 341 21.46 31.74 9.23
C ALA A 341 22.28 31.89 10.53
N ALA A 342 21.95 32.89 11.36
CA ALA A 342 22.59 33.10 12.66
C ALA A 342 22.11 32.10 13.73
N LYS A 343 20.97 31.45 13.50
CA LYS A 343 20.31 30.50 14.42
C LYS A 343 20.66 29.04 14.12
N LEU A 344 21.19 28.77 12.93
CA LEU A 344 21.65 27.45 12.51
C LEU A 344 22.78 26.93 13.40
N THR A 345 22.78 25.62 13.68
CA THR A 345 23.86 24.96 14.41
C THR A 345 25.22 25.18 13.72
N LYS A 346 26.24 25.51 14.52
CA LYS A 346 27.60 25.75 14.01
C LYS A 346 28.27 24.51 13.39
N ASN A 347 27.80 23.33 13.76
CA ASN A 347 28.20 22.06 13.18
C ASN A 347 26.94 21.38 12.61
N LEU A 348 27.06 20.75 11.45
CA LEU A 348 25.94 20.05 10.78
C LEU A 348 26.00 18.53 10.95
N GLY A 349 26.94 18.05 11.78
CA GLY A 349 27.16 16.63 11.99
C GLY A 349 28.63 16.28 12.26
N PHE A 350 28.91 14.99 12.29
CA PHE A 350 30.27 14.45 12.46
C PHE A 350 30.34 13.00 11.96
N ALA A 351 31.54 12.52 11.64
CA ALA A 351 31.73 11.10 11.37
C ALA A 351 31.49 10.25 12.63
N MET A 352 30.95 9.05 12.41
CA MET A 352 30.54 8.12 13.44
C MET A 352 31.04 6.71 13.11
N GLY A 353 31.26 5.90 14.14
CA GLY A 353 31.73 4.54 14.00
C GLY A 353 31.72 3.82 15.35
N ILE A 354 32.89 3.30 15.76
CA ILE A 354 33.08 2.75 17.10
C ILE A 354 33.01 3.87 18.16
N GLU A 355 33.54 5.04 17.80
CA GLU A 355 33.32 6.27 18.53
C GLU A 355 32.07 6.97 18.03
N PHE A 356 31.28 7.47 18.97
CA PHE A 356 30.07 8.20 18.66
C PHE A 356 30.37 9.47 17.85
N ARG A 357 31.35 10.27 18.30
CA ARG A 357 31.70 11.55 17.68
C ARG A 357 33.17 11.65 17.32
N GLU A 358 33.46 11.59 16.03
CA GLU A 358 34.81 11.83 15.51
C GLU A 358 35.18 13.31 15.51
N GLY A 359 36.01 13.72 16.48
CA GLY A 359 36.35 15.13 16.71
C GLY A 359 37.11 15.82 15.58
N SER A 360 37.88 15.08 14.78
CA SER A 360 38.59 15.60 13.59
C SER A 360 37.73 15.62 12.32
N LEU A 361 36.61 14.91 12.31
CA LEU A 361 35.71 14.75 11.16
C LEU A 361 34.33 15.36 11.43
N VAL A 362 34.33 16.54 12.07
CA VAL A 362 33.12 17.34 12.31
C VAL A 362 32.78 18.16 11.07
N LEU A 363 31.50 18.19 10.71
CA LEU A 363 30.97 18.97 9.59
C LEU A 363 30.87 20.44 9.97
N ASN A 364 31.91 21.21 9.64
CA ASN A 364 32.01 22.65 9.89
C ASN A 364 32.84 23.35 8.80
N SER A 365 32.84 24.68 8.80
CA SER A 365 33.50 25.53 7.80
C SER A 365 35.03 25.38 7.71
N LYS A 366 35.69 24.78 8.71
CA LYS A 366 37.16 24.71 8.79
C LYS A 366 37.72 23.38 8.29
N ASN A 367 36.89 22.35 8.16
CA ASN A 367 37.36 20.98 7.99
C ASN A 367 37.73 20.66 6.53
N GLN A 368 39.02 20.40 6.27
CA GLN A 368 39.55 20.16 4.92
C GLN A 368 39.53 18.68 4.51
N TYR A 369 39.15 17.76 5.39
CA TYR A 369 39.09 16.33 5.04
C TYR A 369 38.06 16.09 3.94
N LYS A 370 38.39 15.16 3.02
CA LYS A 370 37.49 14.72 1.95
C LYS A 370 36.66 13.53 2.39
N LEU A 371 35.37 13.56 2.05
CA LEU A 371 34.45 12.46 2.26
C LEU A 371 34.80 11.28 1.35
N LYS A 372 34.67 10.07 1.89
CA LYS A 372 34.97 8.82 1.21
C LYS A 372 33.75 7.89 1.22
N LYS A 373 33.53 7.18 0.11
CA LYS A 373 32.55 6.09 0.04
C LYS A 373 32.72 5.15 1.24
N GLY A 374 31.61 4.78 1.87
CA GLY A 374 31.60 3.90 3.04
C GLY A 374 31.93 4.61 4.37
N MET A 375 32.13 5.93 4.38
CA MET A 375 32.06 6.69 5.64
C MET A 375 30.61 6.75 6.14
N VAL A 376 30.44 6.69 7.45
CA VAL A 376 29.15 6.90 8.11
C VAL A 376 29.24 8.18 8.92
N LEU A 377 28.24 9.05 8.78
CA LEU A 377 28.12 10.32 9.48
C LEU A 377 26.84 10.32 10.30
N SER A 378 26.87 11.00 11.44
CA SER A 378 25.69 11.49 12.12
C SER A 378 25.45 12.92 11.64
N ILE A 379 24.46 13.12 10.76
CA ILE A 379 24.04 14.46 10.39
C ILE A 379 23.12 14.99 11.48
N SER A 380 23.34 16.23 11.89
CA SER A 380 22.55 16.88 12.94
C SER A 380 22.55 18.38 12.72
N LEU A 381 21.39 18.90 12.37
CA LEU A 381 21.20 20.32 12.09
C LEU A 381 19.93 20.82 12.77
N GLY A 382 19.98 22.07 13.21
CA GLY A 382 18.89 22.66 13.96
C GLY A 382 18.95 24.17 13.99
N PHE A 383 17.83 24.77 14.37
CA PHE A 383 17.71 26.19 14.65
C PHE A 383 17.48 26.36 16.15
N ALA A 384 18.39 27.07 16.81
CA ALA A 384 18.27 27.40 18.24
C ALA A 384 17.76 28.83 18.42
N ASP A 385 17.29 29.16 19.63
CA ASP A 385 16.88 30.52 20.01
C ASP A 385 15.82 31.13 19.08
N LEU A 386 14.86 30.33 18.62
CA LEU A 386 13.69 30.82 17.86
C LEU A 386 12.65 31.38 18.83
N VAL A 387 11.88 32.37 18.38
CA VAL A 387 10.90 33.08 19.20
C VAL A 387 9.50 32.71 18.72
N ASN A 388 8.66 32.22 19.63
CA ASN A 388 7.24 32.02 19.38
C ASN A 388 6.48 33.28 19.84
N LYS A 389 5.86 33.99 18.90
CA LYS A 389 5.13 35.23 19.16
C LYS A 389 3.83 35.00 19.93
N GLU A 390 3.26 33.80 19.84
CA GLU A 390 1.99 33.42 20.48
C GLU A 390 2.18 32.90 21.91
N GLY A 391 3.44 32.69 22.34
CA GLY A 391 3.77 32.19 23.67
C GLY A 391 3.42 33.17 24.79
N LYS A 392 2.45 32.80 25.63
CA LYS A 392 2.02 33.61 26.78
C LYS A 392 2.99 33.46 27.97
N LYS A 393 3.45 32.23 28.23
CA LYS A 393 4.39 31.89 29.32
C LYS A 393 5.84 31.96 28.84
N GLU A 394 6.80 32.22 29.74
CA GLU A 394 8.23 32.27 29.36
C GLU A 394 8.72 30.98 28.69
N GLU A 395 8.25 29.83 29.16
CA GLU A 395 8.55 28.49 28.62
C GLU A 395 8.04 28.29 27.19
N GLN A 396 7.05 29.08 26.75
CA GLN A 396 6.46 29.02 25.41
C GLN A 396 7.10 30.02 24.45
N LYS A 397 7.79 31.06 24.95
CA LYS A 397 8.31 32.15 24.12
C LYS A 397 9.52 31.77 23.29
N LYS A 398 10.29 30.78 23.74
CA LYS A 398 11.49 30.31 23.03
C LYS A 398 11.34 28.85 22.66
N TYR A 399 11.77 28.50 21.46
CA TYR A 399 11.81 27.12 21.00
C TYR A 399 13.08 26.84 20.18
N ALA A 400 13.38 25.57 19.98
CA ALA A 400 14.41 25.11 19.07
C ALA A 400 13.89 23.92 18.26
N LEU A 401 14.41 23.78 17.05
CA LEU A 401 14.12 22.66 16.16
C LEU A 401 15.42 21.92 15.89
N PHE A 402 15.40 20.60 16.03
CA PHE A 402 16.59 19.78 15.85
C PHE A 402 16.24 18.46 15.16
N ILE A 403 16.93 18.18 14.05
CA ILE A 403 16.81 16.95 13.27
C ILE A 403 18.18 16.31 13.13
N GLY A 404 18.22 14.99 13.03
CA GLY A 404 19.45 14.26 12.81
C GLY A 404 19.23 12.79 12.51
N ASP A 405 20.10 12.27 11.66
CA ASP A 405 20.02 10.92 11.11
C ASP A 405 21.42 10.33 10.94
N SER A 406 21.50 9.00 10.97
CA SER A 406 22.72 8.27 10.61
C SER A 406 22.75 8.06 9.11
N VAL A 407 23.82 8.48 8.42
CA VAL A 407 23.90 8.44 6.95
C VAL A 407 25.18 7.80 6.46
N GLN A 408 25.10 7.04 5.37
CA GLN A 408 26.22 6.42 4.70
C GLN A 408 26.57 7.20 3.42
N ILE A 409 27.85 7.53 3.25
CA ILE A 409 28.37 8.17 2.03
C ILE A 409 28.47 7.14 0.90
N ASN A 410 27.84 7.48 -0.22
CA ASN A 410 27.88 6.70 -1.46
C ASN A 410 28.97 7.23 -2.40
N GLU A 411 29.11 6.58 -3.55
CA GLU A 411 30.09 6.97 -4.58
C GLU A 411 29.59 8.17 -5.36
N ASP A 412 28.51 8.00 -6.13
CA ASP A 412 27.94 9.05 -6.99
C ASP A 412 26.56 9.56 -6.49
N ASP A 413 25.80 8.69 -5.85
CA ASP A 413 24.46 9.00 -5.31
C ASP A 413 24.52 9.88 -4.03
N PRO A 414 23.44 10.60 -3.70
CA PRO A 414 23.28 11.24 -2.39
C PRO A 414 23.48 10.25 -1.24
N ALA A 415 23.88 10.75 -0.06
CA ALA A 415 24.09 9.91 1.11
C ALA A 415 22.82 9.13 1.50
N THR A 416 22.96 7.84 1.79
CA THR A 416 21.83 6.98 2.19
C THR A 416 21.54 7.12 3.68
N VAL A 417 20.28 7.40 4.03
CA VAL A 417 19.81 7.41 5.42
C VAL A 417 19.67 5.98 5.96
N LEU A 418 20.26 5.72 7.12
CA LEU A 418 20.23 4.41 7.81
C LEU A 418 19.15 4.35 8.91
N THR A 419 18.60 5.49 9.32
CA THR A 419 17.54 5.63 10.34
C THR A 419 16.20 5.98 9.68
N PRO A 420 15.36 4.99 9.28
CA PRO A 420 14.13 5.22 8.53
C PRO A 420 12.95 5.68 9.42
N VAL A 421 13.16 6.70 10.24
CA VAL A 421 12.09 7.28 11.08
C VAL A 421 11.43 8.45 10.34
N LYS A 422 10.11 8.37 10.14
CA LYS A 422 9.31 9.43 9.51
C LYS A 422 9.54 10.76 10.25
N LYS A 423 9.73 11.84 9.49
CA LYS A 423 10.08 13.19 10.00
C LYS A 423 9.28 14.32 9.36
N LYS A 424 8.25 14.01 8.56
CA LYS A 424 7.34 15.04 8.05
C LYS A 424 6.51 15.59 9.20
N LEU A 425 6.04 16.83 9.08
CA LEU A 425 5.25 17.51 10.11
C LEU A 425 4.09 16.64 10.62
N LYS A 426 3.33 15.98 9.73
CA LYS A 426 2.23 15.07 10.08
C LYS A 426 2.61 13.91 11.02
N ASN A 427 3.89 13.55 11.09
CA ASN A 427 4.35 12.41 11.89
C ASN A 427 4.91 12.82 13.25
N VAL A 428 5.28 14.09 13.40
CA VAL A 428 5.92 14.63 14.61
C VAL A 428 5.09 15.75 15.28
N GLY A 429 4.10 16.29 14.58
CA GLY A 429 3.06 17.14 15.14
C GLY A 429 2.08 16.31 15.96
N ILE A 430 1.75 16.81 17.15
CA ILE A 430 0.73 16.27 18.06
C ILE A 430 -0.29 17.39 18.19
N PHE A 431 -1.54 17.13 17.83
CA PHE A 431 -2.61 18.11 17.87
C PHE A 431 -3.61 17.71 18.95
N LEU A 432 -3.81 18.56 19.95
CA LEU A 432 -4.76 18.30 21.04
C LEU A 432 -6.17 18.68 20.58
N LYS A 433 -7.15 17.81 20.83
CA LYS A 433 -8.56 18.17 20.73
C LYS A 433 -8.95 19.03 21.95
N ASN A 434 -9.72 20.09 21.76
CA ASN A 434 -10.18 20.95 22.86
C ASN A 434 -11.50 20.42 23.43
N ASP A 435 -11.53 20.10 24.73
CA ASP A 435 -12.67 19.54 25.49
C ASP A 435 -13.89 20.49 25.69
N GLU A 436 -14.08 21.55 24.89
CA GLU A 436 -15.24 22.46 25.02
C GLU A 436 -16.41 22.12 24.06
N GLU A 437 -16.29 21.08 23.23
CA GLU A 437 -17.35 20.61 22.30
C GLU A 437 -17.78 19.15 22.59
N GLU A 438 -17.70 18.70 23.84
CA GLU A 438 -18.19 17.38 24.24
C GLU A 438 -19.69 17.43 24.59
N ASP A 439 -20.54 17.07 23.63
CA ASP A 439 -21.75 16.28 23.90
C ASP A 439 -22.32 15.53 22.65
N GLU A 440 -21.69 15.55 21.45
CA GLU A 440 -22.21 14.76 20.31
C GLU A 440 -21.20 13.96 19.44
N GLU A 441 -19.88 13.96 19.70
CA GLU A 441 -18.93 13.24 18.80
C GLU A 441 -17.81 12.47 19.53
N GLU A 442 -18.14 11.30 20.09
CA GLU A 442 -17.14 10.26 20.39
C GLU A 442 -17.31 9.11 19.39
N ASP A 443 -16.57 9.13 18.27
CA ASP A 443 -16.16 7.92 17.48
C ASP A 443 -15.32 8.26 16.20
N ALA A 444 -14.47 9.30 16.20
CA ALA A 444 -13.84 9.81 14.97
C ALA A 444 -12.30 9.59 14.77
N ASP A 445 -11.53 9.04 15.73
CA ASP A 445 -10.06 9.25 15.69
C ASP A 445 -9.15 8.15 15.11
N ASP A 446 -9.67 7.08 14.51
CA ASP A 446 -8.81 6.00 13.99
C ASP A 446 -8.73 5.91 12.44
N ALA A 447 -9.24 6.92 11.72
CA ALA A 447 -9.33 6.91 10.25
C ALA A 447 -8.42 7.93 9.51
N GLU A 448 -7.86 8.94 10.18
CA GLU A 448 -7.09 10.01 9.50
C GLU A 448 -5.60 9.69 9.23
N GLU A 449 -5.10 8.50 9.60
CA GLU A 449 -3.65 8.19 9.55
C GLU A 449 -3.07 7.92 8.14
N LEU A 450 -3.85 8.05 7.06
CA LEU A 450 -3.50 7.55 5.71
C LEU A 450 -3.37 8.61 4.59
N LEU A 451 -3.08 9.88 4.92
CA LEU A 451 -2.97 10.94 3.89
C LEU A 451 -1.53 11.21 3.44
N GLY A 452 -1.16 10.65 2.28
CA GLY A 452 0.00 10.99 1.47
C GLY A 452 -0.36 11.79 0.23
N LYS A 453 -0.31 13.13 0.33
CA LYS A 453 -0.09 14.14 -0.74
C LYS A 453 -0.44 13.75 -2.20
N GLY A 454 -1.68 14.00 -2.60
CA GLY A 454 -1.98 14.62 -3.89
C GLY A 454 -1.83 16.15 -3.77
N ALA A 455 -0.95 16.75 -4.57
CA ALA A 455 -0.77 18.18 -4.61
C ALA A 455 -2.04 18.86 -5.15
N ARG A 456 -2.91 19.36 -4.27
CA ARG A 456 -3.99 20.34 -4.57
C ARG A 456 -4.69 20.94 -3.33
N GLY A 457 -4.35 20.53 -2.11
CA GLY A 457 -4.99 21.04 -0.88
C GLY A 457 -4.32 22.26 -0.20
N GLN A 458 -3.27 22.84 -0.77
CA GLN A 458 -2.46 23.88 -0.10
C GLN A 458 -2.53 25.24 -0.83
N ALA A 459 -3.74 25.72 -1.12
CA ALA A 459 -3.95 27.07 -1.66
C ALA A 459 -5.16 27.80 -1.06
N LEU A 460 -5.66 27.38 0.10
CA LEU A 460 -6.77 28.03 0.79
C LEU A 460 -6.47 28.11 2.28
N LEU A 461 -5.73 29.15 2.69
CA LEU A 461 -5.82 29.83 4.00
C LEU A 461 -4.65 30.82 4.16
N GLN A 462 -4.59 31.83 3.29
CA GLN A 462 -3.92 33.10 3.58
C GLN A 462 -4.26 34.11 2.48
N ASP A 463 -5.38 34.83 2.62
CA ASP A 463 -5.38 36.26 2.34
C ASP A 463 -6.60 36.95 2.97
N ARG A 464 -6.46 37.37 4.23
CA ARG A 464 -7.34 38.38 4.82
C ARG A 464 -6.63 39.72 4.73
N THR A 465 -6.70 40.37 3.58
CA THR A 465 -6.76 41.84 3.55
C THR A 465 -7.37 42.38 2.25
N ARG A 466 -8.62 42.86 2.39
CA ARG A 466 -9.24 44.00 1.67
C ARG A 466 -9.81 43.70 0.26
N ASN A 467 -11.16 43.75 0.21
CA ASN A 467 -12.10 43.62 -0.93
C ASN A 467 -12.29 42.19 -1.47
N GLU A 468 -13.20 41.42 -0.90
CA GLU A 468 -13.57 40.10 -1.45
C GLU A 468 -14.87 40.13 -2.26
N MET A 469 -14.77 39.66 -3.51
CA MET A 469 -15.84 38.98 -4.26
C MET A 469 -16.30 37.73 -3.50
N THR A 470 -17.59 37.37 -3.62
CA THR A 470 -18.18 36.24 -2.89
C THR A 470 -17.53 34.90 -3.27
N ALA A 471 -17.53 33.93 -2.36
CA ALA A 471 -16.97 32.58 -2.61
C ALA A 471 -17.63 31.87 -3.81
N GLU A 472 -18.83 32.28 -4.19
CA GLU A 472 -19.56 31.81 -5.37
C GLU A 472 -19.04 32.40 -6.68
N GLU A 473 -18.67 33.69 -6.70
CA GLU A 473 -18.02 34.32 -7.86
C GLU A 473 -16.62 33.76 -8.10
N LYS A 474 -15.85 33.47 -7.03
CA LYS A 474 -14.54 32.80 -7.14
C LYS A 474 -14.68 31.39 -7.73
N ARG A 475 -15.70 30.62 -7.31
CA ARG A 475 -16.01 29.29 -7.88
C ARG A 475 -16.36 29.38 -9.36
N ARG A 476 -17.23 30.32 -9.73
CA ARG A 476 -17.64 30.54 -11.13
C ARG A 476 -16.45 30.94 -12.03
N ALA A 477 -15.57 31.82 -11.54
CA ALA A 477 -14.37 32.23 -12.29
C ALA A 477 -13.41 31.06 -12.53
N HIS A 478 -13.12 30.26 -11.49
CA HIS A 478 -12.25 29.08 -11.59
C HIS A 478 -12.82 28.04 -12.56
N GLN A 479 -14.11 27.74 -12.46
CA GLN A 479 -14.80 26.80 -13.34
C GLN A 479 -14.91 27.27 -14.80
N LYS A 480 -14.85 28.58 -15.06
CA LYS A 480 -14.80 29.13 -16.43
C LYS A 480 -13.39 29.02 -17.03
N GLU A 481 -12.35 29.24 -16.23
CA GLU A 481 -10.96 29.03 -16.65
C GLU A 481 -10.70 27.54 -16.96
N LEU A 482 -11.18 26.64 -16.10
CA LEU A 482 -11.02 25.21 -16.26
C LEU A 482 -11.75 24.68 -17.51
N ALA A 483 -12.91 25.24 -17.86
CA ALA A 483 -13.64 24.88 -19.09
C ALA A 483 -12.81 25.17 -20.36
N ASN A 484 -12.10 26.30 -20.40
CA ASN A 484 -11.24 26.65 -21.54
C ASN A 484 -10.03 25.71 -21.62
N GLN A 485 -9.39 25.43 -20.47
CA GLN A 485 -8.24 24.52 -20.41
C GLN A 485 -8.61 23.10 -20.85
N VAL A 486 -9.76 22.58 -20.39
CA VAL A 486 -10.26 21.25 -20.76
C VAL A 486 -10.52 21.17 -22.27
N ASN A 487 -11.21 22.15 -22.84
CA ASN A 487 -11.48 22.17 -24.29
C ASN A 487 -10.18 22.26 -25.13
N GLU A 488 -9.18 23.04 -24.71
CA GLU A 488 -7.88 23.11 -25.38
C GLU A 488 -7.10 21.79 -25.28
N GLU A 489 -7.08 21.17 -24.10
CA GLU A 489 -6.38 19.91 -23.87
C GLU A 489 -7.05 18.75 -24.64
N ALA A 490 -8.38 18.69 -24.63
CA ALA A 490 -9.15 17.71 -25.38
C ALA A 490 -8.91 17.83 -26.89
N LYS A 491 -8.91 19.06 -27.42
CA LYS A 491 -8.58 19.33 -28.83
C LYS A 491 -7.18 18.82 -29.20
N ARG A 492 -6.20 19.02 -28.32
CA ARG A 492 -4.83 18.52 -28.52
C ARG A 492 -4.75 16.99 -28.47
N ARG A 493 -5.41 16.33 -27.51
CA ARG A 493 -5.42 14.87 -27.41
C ARG A 493 -6.07 14.21 -28.64
N LEU A 494 -7.18 14.76 -29.13
CA LEU A 494 -7.88 14.21 -30.30
C LEU A 494 -7.16 14.45 -31.63
N THR A 495 -6.39 15.54 -31.77
CA THR A 495 -5.53 15.74 -32.94
C THR A 495 -4.34 14.78 -32.96
N GLU A 496 -3.80 14.39 -31.80
CA GLU A 496 -2.73 13.40 -31.67
C GLU A 496 -3.22 11.94 -31.88
N GLN A 497 -4.45 11.61 -31.48
CA GLN A 497 -5.04 10.26 -31.66
C GLN A 497 -5.39 9.89 -33.11
N LYS A 498 -5.50 10.85 -34.04
CA LYS A 498 -5.75 10.58 -35.48
C LYS A 498 -4.64 9.74 -36.16
N GLY A 499 -3.53 9.46 -35.48
CA GLY A 499 -2.40 8.66 -36.01
C GLY A 499 -2.55 7.14 -35.92
N GLU A 500 -3.41 6.58 -35.08
CA GLU A 500 -3.56 5.12 -34.92
C GLU A 500 -4.87 4.61 -35.53
N GLN A 501 -4.87 4.44 -36.85
CA GLN A 501 -5.88 3.59 -37.49
C GLN A 501 -5.68 2.15 -36.98
N GLN A 502 -6.63 1.67 -36.17
CA GLN A 502 -6.74 0.26 -35.83
C GLN A 502 -6.76 -0.56 -37.12
N VAL A 503 -5.69 -1.33 -37.35
CA VAL A 503 -5.60 -2.33 -38.41
C VAL A 503 -6.68 -3.36 -38.14
N GLN A 504 -7.82 -3.22 -38.80
CA GLN A 504 -8.93 -4.15 -38.76
C GLN A 504 -8.43 -5.47 -39.37
N LYS A 505 -8.00 -6.41 -38.51
CA LYS A 505 -7.60 -7.75 -38.96
C LYS A 505 -8.82 -8.41 -39.59
N SER A 506 -8.77 -8.61 -40.91
CA SER A 506 -9.74 -9.39 -41.65
C SER A 506 -9.86 -10.79 -41.05
N ARG A 507 -11.02 -11.09 -40.45
CA ARG A 507 -11.34 -12.41 -39.90
C ARG A 507 -11.25 -13.46 -41.01
N LYS A 508 -10.61 -14.60 -40.75
CA LYS A 508 -10.57 -15.71 -41.73
C LYS A 508 -11.99 -16.23 -41.95
N SER A 509 -12.44 -16.28 -43.21
CA SER A 509 -13.77 -16.81 -43.55
C SER A 509 -13.88 -18.29 -43.18
N ASN A 510 -14.92 -18.66 -42.42
CA ASN A 510 -15.21 -20.06 -42.09
C ASN A 510 -15.75 -20.76 -43.34
N VAL A 511 -15.12 -21.87 -43.74
CA VAL A 511 -15.44 -22.62 -44.97
C VAL A 511 -16.01 -23.99 -44.59
N SER A 512 -17.17 -24.36 -45.15
CA SER A 512 -17.80 -25.68 -44.92
C SER A 512 -16.91 -26.86 -45.34
N TYR A 513 -16.58 -26.95 -46.63
CA TYR A 513 -15.68 -27.97 -47.17
C TYR A 513 -14.69 -27.32 -48.13
N LYS A 514 -13.41 -27.70 -48.05
CA LYS A 514 -12.37 -27.18 -48.95
C LYS A 514 -12.29 -27.97 -50.27
N ASN A 515 -12.57 -29.27 -50.21
CA ASN A 515 -12.45 -30.20 -51.34
C ASN A 515 -13.69 -31.11 -51.40
N GLY A 516 -14.08 -31.55 -52.60
CA GLY A 516 -15.19 -32.50 -52.80
C GLY A 516 -15.02 -33.85 -52.08
N SER A 517 -13.78 -34.26 -51.76
CA SER A 517 -13.50 -35.46 -50.97
C SER A 517 -13.93 -35.35 -49.50
N GLN A 518 -14.13 -34.13 -48.99
CA GLN A 518 -14.54 -33.90 -47.60
C GLN A 518 -16.07 -33.96 -47.43
N MET A 519 -16.83 -33.93 -48.54
CA MET A 519 -18.28 -34.04 -48.51
C MET A 519 -18.70 -35.47 -48.12
N PRO A 520 -19.55 -35.65 -47.09
CA PRO A 520 -20.03 -36.96 -46.68
C PRO A 520 -20.78 -37.68 -47.81
N ARG A 521 -20.57 -38.99 -47.93
CA ARG A 521 -21.25 -39.86 -48.92
C ARG A 521 -22.41 -40.64 -48.30
N GLU A 522 -23.05 -40.05 -47.30
CA GLU A 522 -24.14 -40.66 -46.54
C GLU A 522 -25.37 -40.92 -47.40
N LYS A 523 -26.19 -41.90 -46.99
CA LYS A 523 -27.42 -42.27 -47.71
C LYS A 523 -28.42 -41.11 -47.72
N ASP A 524 -28.51 -40.34 -46.64
CA ASP A 524 -29.42 -39.21 -46.53
C ASP A 524 -29.17 -38.11 -47.58
N ILE A 525 -27.91 -37.87 -47.93
CA ILE A 525 -27.54 -36.89 -48.97
C ILE A 525 -27.94 -37.41 -50.36
N ARG A 526 -27.84 -38.73 -50.61
CA ARG A 526 -28.27 -39.35 -51.88
C ARG A 526 -29.79 -39.40 -52.00
N ASP A 527 -30.48 -39.58 -50.88
CA ASP A 527 -31.94 -39.59 -50.78
C ASP A 527 -32.52 -38.17 -50.68
N MET A 528 -31.70 -37.12 -50.89
CA MET A 528 -32.11 -35.72 -50.91
C MET A 528 -32.77 -35.24 -49.61
N LYS A 529 -32.31 -35.79 -48.49
CA LYS A 529 -32.68 -35.36 -47.14
C LYS A 529 -31.69 -34.29 -46.65
N ILE A 530 -32.19 -33.40 -45.79
CA ILE A 530 -31.33 -32.46 -45.06
C ILE A 530 -30.37 -33.25 -44.18
N PHE A 531 -29.07 -33.03 -44.36
CA PHE A 531 -28.02 -33.69 -43.59
C PHE A 531 -27.20 -32.65 -42.85
N ILE A 532 -26.80 -32.95 -41.61
CA ILE A 532 -26.02 -32.03 -40.79
C ILE A 532 -24.70 -32.71 -40.45
N ASP A 533 -23.61 -32.17 -40.99
CA ASP A 533 -22.29 -32.60 -40.60
C ASP A 533 -21.90 -31.88 -39.31
N LYS A 534 -21.96 -32.61 -38.19
CA LYS A 534 -21.57 -32.08 -36.86
C LYS A 534 -20.07 -31.79 -36.76
N LYS A 535 -19.23 -32.43 -37.58
CA LYS A 535 -17.77 -32.30 -37.52
C LYS A 535 -17.28 -31.05 -38.23
N TYR A 536 -17.87 -30.74 -39.38
CA TYR A 536 -17.57 -29.53 -40.16
C TYR A 536 -18.58 -28.39 -39.94
N GLU A 537 -19.52 -28.59 -39.02
CA GLU A 537 -20.52 -27.58 -38.61
C GLU A 537 -21.24 -26.98 -39.81
N THR A 538 -21.69 -27.86 -40.70
CA THR A 538 -22.33 -27.47 -41.95
C THR A 538 -23.61 -28.25 -42.18
N VAL A 539 -24.60 -27.54 -42.70
CA VAL A 539 -25.90 -28.08 -43.07
C VAL A 539 -25.91 -28.27 -44.58
N VAL A 540 -26.04 -29.51 -45.02
CA VAL A 540 -26.14 -29.88 -46.43
C VAL A 540 -27.61 -29.94 -46.80
N MET A 541 -28.01 -29.05 -47.70
CA MET A 541 -29.41 -28.85 -48.08
C MET A 541 -29.61 -29.03 -49.59
N PRO A 542 -30.70 -29.68 -50.02
CA PRO A 542 -31.00 -29.88 -51.43
C PRO A 542 -31.61 -28.61 -52.06
N VAL A 543 -30.79 -27.75 -52.66
CA VAL A 543 -31.25 -26.60 -53.44
C VAL A 543 -31.69 -27.10 -54.81
N PHE A 544 -32.99 -27.32 -54.99
CA PHE A 544 -33.61 -27.81 -56.25
C PHE A 544 -32.89 -29.00 -56.90
N GLY A 545 -32.51 -30.01 -56.11
CA GLY A 545 -31.80 -31.18 -56.66
C GLY A 545 -30.30 -31.21 -56.36
N ILE A 546 -29.73 -30.11 -55.85
CA ILE A 546 -28.28 -29.95 -55.65
C ILE A 546 -27.97 -29.90 -54.16
N ALA A 547 -27.24 -30.91 -53.67
CA ALA A 547 -26.77 -30.95 -52.28
C ALA A 547 -25.72 -29.86 -52.02
N THR A 548 -26.16 -28.75 -51.43
CA THR A 548 -25.33 -27.55 -51.21
C THR A 548 -25.01 -27.41 -49.71
N PRO A 549 -23.73 -27.33 -49.33
CA PRO A 549 -23.33 -27.15 -47.94
C PRO A 549 -23.36 -25.67 -47.52
N PHE A 550 -23.99 -25.39 -46.39
CA PHE A 550 -24.03 -24.08 -45.75
C PHE A 550 -23.38 -24.16 -44.37
N HIS A 551 -22.40 -23.30 -44.09
CA HIS A 551 -21.75 -23.27 -42.78
C HIS A 551 -22.72 -22.67 -41.76
N ILE A 552 -22.75 -23.19 -40.53
CA ILE A 552 -23.69 -22.74 -39.48
C ILE A 552 -23.55 -21.24 -39.19
N ALA A 553 -22.34 -20.68 -39.27
CA ALA A 553 -22.07 -19.24 -39.12
C ALA A 553 -22.79 -18.34 -40.13
N THR A 554 -23.26 -18.89 -41.26
CA THR A 554 -24.03 -18.14 -42.27
C THR A 554 -25.53 -18.13 -41.99
N ILE A 555 -26.01 -18.94 -41.04
CA ILE A 555 -27.42 -19.10 -40.71
C ILE A 555 -27.75 -18.21 -39.50
N LYS A 556 -28.70 -17.29 -39.68
CA LYS A 556 -29.18 -16.35 -38.66
C LYS A 556 -30.04 -17.04 -37.60
N ASN A 557 -31.13 -17.67 -38.03
CA ASN A 557 -32.05 -18.40 -37.18
C ASN A 557 -32.83 -19.44 -38.00
N ILE A 558 -33.51 -20.34 -37.31
CA ILE A 558 -34.33 -21.39 -37.89
C ILE A 558 -35.66 -21.47 -37.15
N SER A 559 -36.76 -21.61 -37.88
CA SER A 559 -38.11 -21.75 -37.34
C SER A 559 -38.83 -22.92 -38.00
N SER A 560 -39.63 -23.65 -37.23
CA SER A 560 -40.46 -24.75 -37.73
C SER A 560 -41.93 -24.42 -37.43
N SER A 561 -42.79 -24.52 -38.44
CA SER A 561 -44.25 -24.41 -38.29
C SER A 561 -44.92 -25.67 -38.84
N VAL A 562 -46.08 -26.02 -38.30
CA VAL A 562 -46.87 -27.18 -38.75
C VAL A 562 -48.27 -26.67 -39.09
N GLU A 563 -48.67 -26.81 -40.36
CA GLU A 563 -49.98 -26.40 -40.85
C GLU A 563 -50.67 -27.63 -41.46
N GLY A 564 -51.61 -28.21 -40.72
CA GLY A 564 -52.33 -29.43 -41.11
C GLY A 564 -51.39 -30.62 -41.39
N ASP A 565 -51.46 -31.15 -42.61
CA ASP A 565 -50.67 -32.31 -43.06
C ASP A 565 -49.23 -31.97 -43.49
N TRP A 566 -48.79 -30.73 -43.33
CA TRP A 566 -47.47 -30.28 -43.77
C TRP A 566 -46.66 -29.65 -42.63
N THR A 567 -45.37 -29.98 -42.58
CA THR A 567 -44.38 -29.31 -41.73
C THR A 567 -43.51 -28.40 -42.61
N TYR A 568 -43.34 -27.16 -42.19
CA TYR A 568 -42.46 -26.16 -42.80
C TYR A 568 -41.23 -25.91 -41.93
N LEU A 569 -40.05 -25.90 -42.55
CA LEU A 569 -38.78 -25.55 -41.93
C LEU A 569 -38.19 -24.34 -42.66
N ARG A 570 -38.20 -23.18 -42.02
CA ARG A 570 -37.66 -21.92 -42.54
C ARG A 570 -36.29 -21.68 -41.94
N ILE A 571 -35.30 -21.46 -42.80
CA ILE A 571 -33.90 -21.22 -42.44
C ILE A 571 -33.52 -19.84 -42.98
N ASN A 572 -33.24 -18.91 -42.08
CA ASN A 572 -32.84 -17.55 -42.44
C ASN A 572 -31.31 -17.43 -42.39
N PHE A 573 -30.72 -16.76 -43.37
CA PHE A 573 -29.29 -16.54 -43.48
C PHE A 573 -28.92 -15.09 -43.15
N TYR A 574 -27.65 -14.87 -42.83
CA TYR A 574 -27.13 -13.52 -42.67
C TYR A 574 -26.92 -12.86 -44.03
N VAL A 575 -27.49 -11.67 -44.19
CA VAL A 575 -27.35 -10.82 -45.38
C VAL A 575 -26.86 -9.42 -44.96
N PRO A 576 -26.12 -8.70 -45.81
CA PRO A 576 -25.82 -7.28 -45.57
C PRO A 576 -27.11 -6.48 -45.29
N GLY A 577 -27.12 -5.70 -44.20
CA GLY A 577 -28.32 -4.98 -43.73
C GLY A 577 -29.21 -5.73 -42.73
N SER A 578 -29.06 -7.06 -42.56
CA SER A 578 -29.75 -7.80 -41.49
C SER A 578 -29.00 -7.67 -40.17
N SER A 579 -29.43 -6.77 -39.27
CA SER A 579 -29.15 -6.65 -37.81
C SER A 579 -27.70 -6.80 -37.25
N LEU A 580 -26.73 -7.28 -38.02
CA LEU A 580 -25.31 -7.42 -37.69
C LEU A 580 -24.43 -6.40 -38.44
N GLY A 581 -25.03 -5.49 -39.20
CA GLY A 581 -24.32 -4.54 -40.06
C GLY A 581 -24.22 -3.11 -39.55
N ARG A 582 -24.68 -2.78 -38.32
CA ARG A 582 -24.62 -1.40 -37.82
C ARG A 582 -23.48 -1.11 -36.83
N ASN A 583 -22.99 -2.10 -36.06
CA ASN A 583 -22.01 -1.84 -34.99
C ASN A 583 -20.73 -2.68 -35.03
N GLU A 584 -20.67 -3.76 -35.81
CA GLU A 584 -19.46 -4.58 -35.95
C GLU A 584 -19.11 -4.61 -37.44
N GLY A 585 -17.98 -4.03 -37.82
CA GLY A 585 -17.55 -3.88 -39.22
C GLY A 585 -17.75 -5.14 -40.07
N ASN A 586 -18.06 -4.94 -41.35
CA ASN A 586 -18.49 -5.95 -42.31
C ASN A 586 -17.79 -7.32 -42.12
N ILE A 587 -18.52 -8.26 -41.52
CA ILE A 587 -18.15 -9.68 -41.40
C ILE A 587 -18.13 -10.35 -42.79
N PHE A 588 -18.72 -9.69 -43.79
CA PHE A 588 -18.77 -10.14 -45.16
C PHE A 588 -17.57 -9.63 -45.95
N PRO A 589 -16.71 -10.53 -46.48
CA PRO A 589 -15.57 -10.14 -47.29
C PRO A 589 -15.95 -9.45 -48.62
N ASN A 590 -17.22 -9.51 -49.03
CA ASN A 590 -17.74 -8.80 -50.20
C ASN A 590 -19.18 -8.29 -49.92
N PRO A 591 -19.36 -6.98 -49.66
CA PRO A 591 -20.68 -6.41 -49.34
C PRO A 591 -21.65 -6.37 -50.53
N ASP A 592 -21.14 -6.33 -51.77
CA ASP A 592 -21.95 -6.21 -52.99
C ASP A 592 -22.32 -7.57 -53.64
N ALA A 593 -22.00 -8.68 -52.97
CA ALA A 593 -22.35 -10.00 -53.48
C ALA A 593 -23.87 -10.28 -53.36
N THR A 594 -24.41 -11.16 -54.20
CA THR A 594 -25.78 -11.65 -54.08
C THR A 594 -25.87 -12.69 -52.96
N PHE A 595 -26.64 -12.40 -51.90
CA PHE A 595 -26.85 -13.31 -50.77
C PHE A 595 -28.24 -13.95 -50.79
N VAL A 596 -28.34 -15.16 -50.23
CA VAL A 596 -29.63 -15.82 -49.96
C VAL A 596 -30.17 -15.29 -48.64
N LYS A 597 -31.44 -14.85 -48.58
CA LYS A 597 -32.08 -14.38 -47.34
C LYS A 597 -32.68 -15.53 -46.53
N GLU A 598 -33.44 -16.40 -47.18
CA GLU A 598 -34.12 -17.51 -46.53
C GLU A 598 -34.37 -18.68 -47.49
N ILE A 599 -34.49 -19.88 -46.92
CA ILE A 599 -34.93 -21.10 -47.62
C ILE A 599 -36.01 -21.76 -46.76
N THR A 600 -37.12 -22.17 -47.38
CA THR A 600 -38.22 -22.86 -46.68
C THR A 600 -38.44 -24.24 -47.30
N TYR A 601 -38.26 -25.29 -46.50
CA TYR A 601 -38.60 -26.66 -46.88
C TYR A 601 -39.99 -27.03 -46.37
N ARG A 602 -40.72 -27.82 -47.17
CA ARG A 602 -42.01 -28.37 -46.80
C ARG A 602 -41.97 -29.90 -46.92
N ALA A 603 -42.42 -30.63 -45.91
CA ALA A 603 -42.56 -32.09 -45.93
C ALA A 603 -43.92 -32.53 -45.39
N SER A 604 -44.46 -33.63 -45.93
CA SER A 604 -45.75 -34.15 -45.49
C SER A 604 -45.63 -34.93 -44.18
N ASN A 605 -46.65 -34.82 -43.34
CA ASN A 605 -46.86 -35.59 -42.12
C ASN A 605 -47.53 -36.95 -42.40
N LEU A 606 -47.94 -37.21 -43.64
CA LEU A 606 -48.60 -38.46 -44.04
C LEU A 606 -47.57 -39.54 -44.41
N LYS A 607 -47.82 -40.77 -43.97
CA LYS A 607 -46.98 -41.94 -44.29
C LYS A 607 -47.37 -42.50 -45.66
N ALA A 608 -46.42 -42.52 -46.61
CA ALA A 608 -46.63 -43.22 -47.88
C ALA A 608 -46.60 -44.75 -47.68
N PRO A 609 -47.46 -45.53 -48.38
CA PRO A 609 -47.43 -46.99 -48.28
C PRO A 609 -46.09 -47.56 -48.73
N GLY A 610 -45.31 -48.14 -47.80
CA GLY A 610 -44.00 -48.76 -48.06
C GLY A 610 -42.80 -48.06 -47.44
N ASP A 611 -42.94 -46.84 -46.91
CA ASP A 611 -41.84 -46.11 -46.27
C ASP A 611 -41.92 -46.24 -44.73
N PRO A 612 -40.85 -46.67 -44.01
CA PRO A 612 -40.91 -46.87 -42.56
C PRO A 612 -41.00 -45.57 -41.76
N THR A 613 -40.60 -44.42 -42.32
CA THR A 613 -40.47 -43.13 -41.60
C THR A 613 -41.32 -42.04 -42.23
N VAL A 614 -41.96 -41.20 -41.40
CA VAL A 614 -42.70 -40.01 -41.86
C VAL A 614 -41.71 -38.95 -42.36
N PRO A 615 -41.84 -38.40 -43.58
CA PRO A 615 -40.89 -37.42 -44.13
C PRO A 615 -40.68 -36.17 -43.25
N SER A 616 -41.72 -35.73 -42.52
CA SER A 616 -41.62 -34.59 -41.59
C SER A 616 -40.69 -34.82 -40.39
N THR A 617 -40.43 -36.07 -40.00
CA THR A 617 -39.46 -36.37 -38.92
C THR A 617 -38.05 -35.91 -39.27
N ASN A 618 -37.69 -35.91 -40.55
CA ASN A 618 -36.39 -35.40 -40.99
C ASN A 618 -36.25 -33.88 -40.75
N LEU A 619 -37.30 -33.11 -41.02
CA LEU A 619 -37.31 -31.65 -40.80
C LEU A 619 -37.25 -31.32 -39.31
N GLN A 620 -38.01 -32.04 -38.49
CA GLN A 620 -38.01 -31.86 -37.03
C GLN A 620 -36.66 -32.24 -36.39
N ASN A 621 -36.05 -33.35 -36.85
CA ASN A 621 -34.72 -33.75 -36.41
C ASN A 621 -33.66 -32.74 -36.85
N ALA A 622 -33.73 -32.26 -38.10
CA ALA A 622 -32.83 -31.23 -38.60
C ALA A 622 -32.95 -29.93 -37.78
N PHE A 623 -34.16 -29.48 -37.47
CA PHE A 623 -34.40 -28.31 -36.62
C PHE A 623 -33.72 -28.42 -35.25
N ARG A 624 -33.91 -29.56 -34.56
CA ARG A 624 -33.32 -29.81 -33.24
C ARG A 624 -31.79 -29.80 -33.30
N ILE A 625 -31.22 -30.51 -34.28
CA ILE A 625 -29.76 -30.64 -34.40
C ILE A 625 -29.13 -29.30 -34.82
N ILE A 626 -29.75 -28.54 -35.72
CA ILE A 626 -29.25 -27.20 -36.12
C ILE A 626 -29.23 -26.27 -34.92
N LYS A 627 -30.29 -26.24 -34.09
CA LYS A 627 -30.31 -25.45 -32.86
C LYS A 627 -29.20 -25.85 -31.87
N GLU A 628 -28.98 -27.15 -31.69
CA GLU A 628 -27.91 -27.67 -30.82
C GLU A 628 -26.51 -27.23 -31.32
N VAL A 629 -26.25 -27.37 -32.64
CA VAL A 629 -24.99 -26.97 -33.26
C VAL A 629 -24.81 -25.45 -33.22
N GLN A 630 -25.87 -24.67 -33.43
CA GLN A 630 -25.85 -23.21 -33.29
C GLN A 630 -25.53 -22.77 -31.86
N LYS A 631 -26.13 -23.40 -30.84
CA LYS A 631 -25.81 -23.10 -29.43
C LYS A 631 -24.33 -23.36 -29.17
N ARG A 632 -23.80 -24.52 -29.57
CA ARG A 632 -22.38 -24.87 -29.42
C ARG A 632 -21.44 -23.91 -30.16
N TYR A 633 -21.79 -23.55 -31.40
CA TYR A 633 -20.99 -22.64 -32.22
C TYR A 633 -20.94 -21.24 -31.60
N LYS A 634 -22.09 -20.69 -31.19
CA LYS A 634 -22.17 -19.38 -30.54
C LYS A 634 -21.44 -19.35 -29.20
N THR A 635 -21.54 -20.42 -28.40
CA THR A 635 -20.76 -20.53 -27.15
C THR A 635 -19.27 -20.55 -27.42
N ARG A 636 -18.80 -21.33 -28.40
CA ARG A 636 -17.36 -21.36 -28.76
C ARG A 636 -16.88 -20.03 -29.33
N GLU A 637 -17.67 -19.40 -30.19
CA GLU A 637 -17.35 -18.09 -30.75
C GLU A 637 -17.31 -17.00 -29.67
N ALA A 638 -18.24 -17.03 -28.72
CA ALA A 638 -18.21 -16.16 -27.55
C ALA A 638 -16.95 -16.42 -26.70
N GLU A 639 -16.59 -17.68 -26.46
CA GLU A 639 -15.34 -18.03 -25.75
C GLU A 639 -14.07 -17.61 -26.49
N GLU A 640 -14.05 -17.66 -27.83
CA GLU A 640 -12.93 -17.20 -28.66
C GLU A 640 -12.82 -15.67 -28.66
N LYS A 641 -13.94 -14.96 -28.82
CA LYS A 641 -14.02 -13.50 -28.64
C LYS A 641 -13.62 -13.09 -27.22
N GLU A 642 -13.91 -13.95 -26.25
CA GLU A 642 -13.43 -13.79 -24.88
C GLU A 642 -11.92 -14.01 -24.72
N LYS A 643 -11.29 -14.79 -25.59
CA LYS A 643 -9.83 -15.03 -25.56
C LYS A 643 -9.03 -14.00 -26.36
N GLU A 644 -9.59 -13.43 -27.41
CA GLU A 644 -8.86 -12.56 -28.37
C GLU A 644 -8.40 -11.21 -27.79
N GLY A 645 -8.99 -10.75 -26.68
CA GLY A 645 -8.63 -9.48 -26.01
C GLY A 645 -7.71 -9.63 -24.79
N ILE A 646 -7.21 -10.84 -24.50
CA ILE A 646 -6.44 -11.08 -23.28
C ILE A 646 -4.96 -10.75 -23.52
N VAL A 647 -4.50 -9.69 -22.86
CA VAL A 647 -3.07 -9.50 -22.62
C VAL A 647 -2.62 -10.62 -21.66
N LYS A 648 -1.83 -11.57 -22.16
CA LYS A 648 -1.24 -12.61 -21.30
C LYS A 648 -0.33 -11.91 -20.29
N GLN A 649 -0.70 -11.99 -19.01
CA GLN A 649 0.15 -11.53 -17.92
C GLN A 649 1.45 -12.34 -17.86
N ASP A 650 2.50 -11.71 -17.35
CA ASP A 650 3.72 -12.41 -16.97
C ASP A 650 3.47 -13.44 -15.87
N SER A 651 4.36 -14.42 -15.76
CA SER A 651 4.27 -15.41 -14.69
C SER A 651 4.64 -14.77 -13.35
N LEU A 652 3.83 -15.01 -12.32
CA LEU A 652 4.14 -14.60 -10.96
C LEU A 652 5.41 -15.31 -10.45
N VAL A 653 6.35 -14.54 -9.90
CA VAL A 653 7.62 -15.02 -9.33
C VAL A 653 7.38 -15.34 -7.86
N ILE A 654 7.40 -16.64 -7.54
CA ILE A 654 7.09 -17.15 -6.20
C ILE A 654 8.33 -17.05 -5.33
N ASN A 655 8.27 -16.25 -4.26
CA ASN A 655 9.26 -16.32 -3.18
C ASN A 655 8.94 -17.49 -2.25
N LEU A 656 9.85 -18.46 -2.11
CA LEU A 656 9.70 -19.59 -1.17
C LEU A 656 10.12 -19.27 0.28
N ASN A 657 10.40 -18.01 0.61
CA ASN A 657 10.78 -17.62 1.97
C ASN A 657 9.57 -17.75 2.91
N ARG A 658 9.77 -18.37 4.08
CA ARG A 658 8.72 -18.59 5.11
C ARG A 658 8.16 -17.30 5.74
N SER A 659 8.67 -16.13 5.35
CA SER A 659 8.32 -14.83 5.92
C SER A 659 7.40 -13.97 5.02
N ASN A 660 6.85 -14.54 3.93
CA ASN A 660 5.98 -13.77 3.05
C ASN A 660 4.69 -13.33 3.77
N PRO A 661 4.15 -12.13 3.47
CA PRO A 661 2.86 -11.70 3.97
C PRO A 661 1.77 -12.65 3.49
N LYS A 662 1.00 -13.20 4.42
CA LYS A 662 -0.11 -14.12 4.14
C LYS A 662 -1.32 -13.75 4.98
N LEU A 663 -2.46 -13.59 4.31
CA LEU A 663 -3.75 -13.39 4.94
C LEU A 663 -4.62 -14.64 4.70
N LYS A 664 -5.18 -15.19 5.77
CA LYS A 664 -5.99 -16.41 5.75
C LYS A 664 -7.46 -16.06 5.87
N ASP A 665 -8.32 -17.05 5.61
CA ASP A 665 -9.76 -16.97 5.81
C ASP A 665 -10.44 -15.87 4.98
N LEU A 666 -10.00 -15.78 3.72
CA LEU A 666 -10.52 -14.87 2.73
C LEU A 666 -11.43 -15.59 1.74
N TYR A 667 -12.54 -14.95 1.41
CA TYR A 667 -13.33 -15.27 0.23
C TYR A 667 -12.90 -14.40 -0.95
N ILE A 668 -13.02 -14.93 -2.16
CA ILE A 668 -12.74 -14.20 -3.42
C ILE A 668 -14.07 -13.90 -4.12
N ARG A 669 -14.25 -12.66 -4.59
CA ARG A 669 -15.31 -12.25 -5.52
C ARG A 669 -14.66 -11.63 -6.75
N PRO A 670 -15.05 -11.99 -7.98
CA PRO A 670 -16.00 -13.03 -8.34
C PRO A 670 -15.46 -14.42 -8.02
N ASN A 671 -16.36 -15.39 -7.78
CA ASN A 671 -15.96 -16.73 -7.38
C ASN A 671 -15.31 -17.49 -8.55
N ILE A 672 -14.27 -18.28 -8.27
CA ILE A 672 -13.60 -19.16 -9.27
C ILE A 672 -14.57 -20.24 -9.78
N ALA A 673 -15.46 -20.72 -8.90
CA ALA A 673 -16.48 -21.72 -9.17
C ALA A 673 -17.84 -21.24 -8.64
N GLN A 674 -18.92 -21.95 -8.98
CA GLN A 674 -20.28 -21.55 -8.57
C GLN A 674 -20.46 -21.50 -7.03
N LYS A 675 -19.67 -22.27 -6.27
CA LYS A 675 -19.66 -22.23 -4.80
C LYS A 675 -18.66 -21.20 -4.28
N ARG A 676 -19.01 -20.52 -3.20
CA ARG A 676 -18.12 -19.65 -2.43
C ARG A 676 -16.96 -20.48 -1.88
N MET A 677 -15.73 -20.07 -2.16
CA MET A 677 -14.52 -20.80 -1.77
C MET A 677 -13.66 -19.93 -0.87
N GLN A 678 -13.30 -20.48 0.29
CA GLN A 678 -12.31 -19.88 1.18
C GLN A 678 -10.90 -20.17 0.66
N GLY A 679 -9.97 -19.28 0.97
CA GLY A 679 -8.57 -19.43 0.62
C GLY A 679 -7.67 -18.51 1.44
N SER A 680 -6.45 -18.36 0.95
CA SER A 680 -5.46 -17.45 1.53
C SER A 680 -4.81 -16.63 0.43
N LEU A 681 -4.58 -15.35 0.71
CA LEU A 681 -3.87 -14.42 -0.16
C LEU A 681 -2.42 -14.31 0.30
N GLU A 682 -1.48 -14.59 -0.59
CA GLU A 682 -0.05 -14.50 -0.36
C GLU A 682 0.56 -13.42 -1.27
N ALA A 683 1.39 -12.54 -0.69
CA ALA A 683 2.14 -11.55 -1.45
C ALA A 683 3.53 -12.08 -1.82
N HIS A 684 3.95 -11.83 -3.06
CA HIS A 684 5.23 -12.25 -3.63
C HIS A 684 5.97 -11.05 -4.24
N THR A 685 7.12 -11.26 -4.90
CA THR A 685 7.95 -10.16 -5.41
C THR A 685 7.28 -9.26 -6.43
N ASN A 686 6.41 -9.82 -7.29
CA ASN A 686 5.82 -9.10 -8.42
C ASN A 686 4.29 -9.19 -8.47
N GLY A 687 3.64 -9.63 -7.39
CA GLY A 687 2.19 -9.76 -7.35
C GLY A 687 1.66 -10.56 -6.16
N PHE A 688 0.35 -10.76 -6.15
CA PHE A 688 -0.38 -11.59 -5.21
C PHE A 688 -0.74 -12.95 -5.82
N ARG A 689 -0.83 -13.96 -4.97
CA ARG A 689 -1.43 -15.25 -5.27
C ARG A 689 -2.51 -15.57 -4.27
N PHE A 690 -3.74 -15.72 -4.74
CA PHE A 690 -4.79 -16.35 -3.96
C PHE A 690 -4.75 -17.86 -4.19
N THR A 691 -4.67 -18.62 -3.10
CA THR A 691 -4.76 -20.08 -3.12
C THR A 691 -6.01 -20.53 -2.40
N SER A 692 -6.95 -21.14 -3.13
CA SER A 692 -8.15 -21.75 -2.55
C SER A 692 -7.79 -22.99 -1.72
N VAL A 693 -8.65 -23.37 -0.77
CA VAL A 693 -8.58 -24.65 -0.05
C VAL A 693 -8.53 -25.86 -1.02
N ARG A 694 -9.11 -25.75 -2.22
CA ARG A 694 -9.01 -26.80 -3.27
C ARG A 694 -7.69 -26.82 -4.05
N GLY A 695 -6.83 -25.84 -3.83
CA GLY A 695 -5.57 -25.67 -4.56
C GLY A 695 -5.67 -24.86 -5.86
N ASP A 696 -6.84 -24.31 -6.17
CA ASP A 696 -7.01 -23.35 -7.27
C ASP A 696 -6.21 -22.08 -6.98
N LYS A 697 -5.50 -21.56 -8.00
CA LYS A 697 -4.59 -20.42 -7.88
C LYS A 697 -5.04 -19.28 -8.77
N VAL A 698 -5.11 -18.08 -8.22
CA VAL A 698 -5.37 -16.84 -8.97
C VAL A 698 -4.19 -15.91 -8.74
N ASP A 699 -3.49 -15.58 -9.82
CA ASP A 699 -2.30 -14.73 -9.82
C ASP A 699 -2.68 -13.32 -10.26
N ILE A 700 -2.25 -12.32 -9.50
CA ILE A 700 -2.52 -10.91 -9.76
C ILE A 700 -1.20 -10.14 -9.67
N LEU A 701 -0.68 -9.68 -10.80
CA LEU A 701 0.57 -8.92 -10.84
C LEU A 701 0.40 -7.47 -10.40
N TYR A 702 1.41 -6.89 -9.76
CA TYR A 702 1.41 -5.49 -9.32
C TYR A 702 1.24 -4.51 -10.49
N ASN A 703 1.92 -4.74 -11.63
CA ASN A 703 1.83 -3.88 -12.80
C ASN A 703 0.42 -3.79 -13.42
N ASN A 704 -0.40 -4.82 -13.20
CA ASN A 704 -1.75 -4.91 -13.74
C ASN A 704 -2.81 -4.35 -12.81
N ILE A 705 -2.48 -4.07 -11.54
CA ILE A 705 -3.38 -3.39 -10.63
C ILE A 705 -3.38 -1.90 -11.01
N LYS A 706 -4.58 -1.34 -11.16
CA LYS A 706 -4.79 0.09 -11.37
C LYS A 706 -5.08 0.78 -10.05
N HIS A 707 -6.06 0.25 -9.31
CA HIS A 707 -6.43 0.71 -7.97
C HIS A 707 -6.43 -0.45 -7.00
N SER A 708 -5.77 -0.26 -5.86
CA SER A 708 -5.83 -1.15 -4.69
C SER A 708 -6.56 -0.42 -3.58
N LEU A 709 -7.75 -0.90 -3.23
CA LEU A 709 -8.63 -0.27 -2.25
C LEU A 709 -8.77 -1.17 -1.03
N PHE A 710 -8.74 -0.57 0.16
CA PHE A 710 -8.99 -1.24 1.43
C PHE A 710 -10.19 -0.62 2.13
N GLN A 711 -11.28 -1.38 2.24
CA GLN A 711 -12.47 -1.00 2.99
C GLN A 711 -12.44 -1.67 4.37
N PRO A 712 -12.38 -0.90 5.47
CA PRO A 712 -12.51 -1.44 6.82
C PRO A 712 -13.95 -1.89 7.11
N CYS A 713 -14.13 -2.78 8.09
CA CYS A 713 -15.45 -3.23 8.57
C CYS A 713 -16.11 -2.24 9.55
N ASP A 714 -15.78 -0.96 9.46
CA ASP A 714 -16.36 0.07 10.33
C ASP A 714 -17.77 0.37 9.81
N GLY A 715 -18.83 -0.02 10.54
CA GLY A 715 -20.22 0.13 10.08
C GLY A 715 -20.61 -0.70 8.85
N GLU A 716 -19.78 -1.68 8.44
CA GLU A 716 -20.01 -2.56 7.29
C GLU A 716 -19.92 -4.04 7.74
N MET A 717 -20.69 -4.92 7.08
CA MET A 717 -20.70 -6.35 7.40
C MET A 717 -19.48 -7.12 6.86
N ILE A 718 -18.66 -6.46 6.04
CA ILE A 718 -17.48 -7.08 5.42
C ILE A 718 -16.27 -6.17 5.55
N ILE A 719 -15.10 -6.79 5.66
CA ILE A 719 -13.80 -6.15 5.43
C ILE A 719 -13.30 -6.60 4.06
N VAL A 720 -12.94 -5.68 3.16
CA VAL A 720 -12.57 -6.03 1.78
C VAL A 720 -11.28 -5.35 1.31
N LEU A 721 -10.45 -6.14 0.63
CA LEU A 721 -9.35 -5.70 -0.21
C LEU A 721 -9.77 -5.85 -1.66
N HIS A 722 -9.94 -4.73 -2.36
CA HIS A 722 -10.35 -4.70 -3.74
C HIS A 722 -9.19 -4.33 -4.66
N PHE A 723 -9.04 -5.07 -5.75
CA PHE A 723 -8.10 -4.80 -6.82
C PHE A 723 -8.88 -4.55 -8.12
N HIS A 724 -8.83 -3.32 -8.59
CA HIS A 724 -9.31 -2.93 -9.92
C HIS A 724 -8.15 -3.05 -10.90
N LEU A 725 -8.28 -3.91 -11.92
CA LEU A 725 -7.19 -4.22 -12.84
C LEU A 725 -7.23 -3.36 -14.11
N LYS A 726 -6.05 -3.09 -14.70
CA LYS A 726 -5.92 -2.43 -16.01
C LYS A 726 -6.38 -3.35 -17.13
N ASN A 727 -5.94 -4.61 -17.09
CA ASN A 727 -6.34 -5.64 -18.03
C ASN A 727 -7.14 -6.73 -17.30
N ALA A 728 -8.26 -7.14 -17.88
CA ALA A 728 -9.06 -8.22 -17.34
C ALA A 728 -8.29 -9.55 -17.36
N ILE A 729 -8.29 -10.26 -16.24
CA ILE A 729 -7.69 -11.59 -16.11
C ILE A 729 -8.74 -12.67 -16.27
N MET A 730 -8.33 -13.82 -16.79
CA MET A 730 -9.20 -15.00 -16.91
C MET A 730 -8.92 -15.95 -15.75
N PHE A 731 -9.90 -16.13 -14.88
CA PHE A 731 -9.95 -17.24 -13.94
C PHE A 731 -11.39 -17.74 -13.84
N GLY A 732 -11.58 -19.05 -13.69
CA GLY A 732 -12.88 -19.68 -13.89
C GLY A 732 -13.26 -19.74 -15.38
N LYS A 733 -14.44 -19.21 -15.75
CA LYS A 733 -14.97 -19.22 -17.13
C LYS A 733 -15.12 -17.82 -17.75
N LYS A 734 -14.96 -16.75 -16.98
CA LYS A 734 -15.20 -15.38 -17.42
C LYS A 734 -13.94 -14.53 -17.24
N ARG A 735 -13.89 -13.41 -17.95
CA ARG A 735 -12.87 -12.37 -17.75
C ARG A 735 -13.33 -11.45 -16.63
N HIS A 736 -12.41 -11.12 -15.74
CA HIS A 736 -12.68 -10.29 -14.57
C HIS A 736 -11.65 -9.17 -14.49
N THR A 737 -12.14 -7.93 -14.47
CA THR A 737 -11.35 -6.72 -14.23
C THR A 737 -11.30 -6.43 -12.73
N ASP A 738 -12.43 -6.59 -12.06
CA ASP A 738 -12.59 -6.34 -10.64
C ASP A 738 -12.47 -7.63 -9.85
N VAL A 739 -11.55 -7.65 -8.89
CA VAL A 739 -11.33 -8.77 -7.97
C VAL A 739 -11.31 -8.26 -6.55
N GLN A 740 -12.04 -8.91 -5.65
CA GLN A 740 -12.18 -8.57 -4.24
C GLN A 740 -11.83 -9.77 -3.37
N PHE A 741 -11.12 -9.51 -2.29
CA PHE A 741 -10.86 -10.46 -1.21
C PHE A 741 -11.47 -9.94 0.07
N TYR A 742 -12.38 -10.69 0.66
CA TYR A 742 -13.15 -10.19 1.79
C TYR A 742 -13.38 -11.26 2.86
N THR A 743 -13.67 -10.79 4.06
CA THR A 743 -14.10 -11.61 5.21
C THR A 743 -15.37 -10.99 5.78
N GLU A 744 -16.35 -11.84 6.13
CA GLU A 744 -17.63 -11.43 6.72
C GLU A 744 -17.45 -11.25 8.24
N VAL A 745 -18.00 -10.16 8.77
CA VAL A 745 -17.91 -9.75 10.17
C VAL A 745 -19.33 -9.71 10.74
N GLY A 746 -19.64 -10.66 11.63
CA GLY A 746 -20.97 -10.83 12.21
C GLY A 746 -21.78 -11.95 11.55
N GLU A 747 -22.54 -12.68 12.36
CA GLU A 747 -23.52 -13.68 11.91
C GLU A 747 -24.89 -13.11 12.25
N ILE A 748 -25.78 -12.94 11.27
CA ILE A 748 -27.18 -12.63 11.57
C ILE A 748 -27.73 -13.90 12.22
N THR A 749 -27.69 -13.98 13.55
CA THR A 749 -28.27 -15.10 14.29
C THR A 749 -29.79 -15.02 14.16
N THR A 750 -30.34 -15.59 13.09
CA THR A 750 -31.78 -15.75 12.89
C THR A 750 -32.35 -16.86 13.78
N ASP A 751 -31.96 -16.89 15.06
CA ASP A 751 -32.57 -17.80 16.03
C ASP A 751 -33.65 -17.03 16.81
N LEU A 752 -34.68 -16.59 16.07
CA LEU A 752 -35.86 -15.88 16.59
C LEU A 752 -36.75 -16.76 17.48
N GLY A 753 -36.36 -18.01 17.76
CA GLY A 753 -37.19 -19.02 18.42
C GLY A 753 -36.92 -19.27 19.89
N LYS A 754 -35.81 -18.80 20.46
CA LYS A 754 -35.45 -19.12 21.86
C LYS A 754 -34.74 -17.93 22.51
N HIS A 755 -35.45 -17.20 23.36
CA HIS A 755 -35.02 -16.77 24.70
C HIS A 755 -35.98 -15.71 25.26
N GLN A 756 -37.06 -16.18 25.89
CA GLN A 756 -37.66 -15.44 27.01
C GLN A 756 -36.67 -15.51 28.17
N HIS A 757 -36.20 -14.36 28.64
CA HIS A 757 -35.18 -14.13 29.66
C HIS A 757 -33.72 -14.23 29.18
N MET A 758 -33.33 -13.41 28.20
CA MET A 758 -31.91 -13.11 27.94
C MET A 758 -31.44 -12.09 29.00
N HIS A 759 -30.36 -12.40 29.71
CA HIS A 759 -29.74 -11.47 30.65
C HIS A 759 -29.02 -10.39 29.83
N ASP A 760 -29.20 -9.10 30.14
CA ASP A 760 -28.43 -7.97 29.57
C ASP A 760 -26.90 -8.20 29.58
N ARG A 761 -26.45 -9.12 30.45
CA ARG A 761 -25.06 -9.53 30.59
C ARG A 761 -24.56 -10.37 29.40
N ASP A 762 -25.38 -11.25 28.84
CA ASP A 762 -25.00 -12.12 27.71
C ASP A 762 -25.00 -11.34 26.39
N ASP A 763 -25.93 -10.41 26.22
CA ASP A 763 -25.96 -9.49 25.08
C ASP A 763 -24.74 -8.55 25.09
N LEU A 764 -24.37 -8.03 26.26
CA LEU A 764 -23.15 -7.21 26.39
C LEU A 764 -21.87 -8.02 26.12
N TYR A 765 -21.83 -9.31 26.48
CA TYR A 765 -20.71 -10.18 26.12
C TYR A 765 -20.68 -10.50 24.62
N ALA A 766 -21.83 -10.69 23.98
CA ALA A 766 -21.90 -10.90 22.53
C ALA A 766 -21.42 -9.66 21.76
N GLU A 767 -21.84 -8.46 22.16
CA GLU A 767 -21.35 -7.19 21.59
C GLU A 767 -19.85 -6.99 21.81
N GLN A 768 -19.33 -7.33 22.99
CA GLN A 768 -17.88 -7.27 23.28
C GLN A 768 -17.09 -8.25 22.41
N MET A 769 -17.58 -9.48 22.25
CA MET A 769 -16.97 -10.50 21.38
C MET A 769 -16.99 -10.07 19.90
N GLU A 770 -18.06 -9.42 19.46
CA GLU A 770 -18.14 -8.87 18.12
C GLU A 770 -17.13 -7.74 17.92
N ARG A 771 -17.07 -6.76 18.83
CA ARG A 771 -16.09 -5.67 18.81
C ARG A 771 -14.64 -6.20 18.81
N GLU A 772 -14.35 -7.19 19.65
CA GLU A 772 -13.02 -7.82 19.70
C GLU A 772 -12.69 -8.51 18.37
N MET A 773 -13.66 -9.21 17.76
CA MET A 773 -13.48 -9.85 16.45
C MET A 773 -13.26 -8.82 15.34
N ARG A 774 -14.02 -7.72 15.30
CA ARG A 774 -13.83 -6.61 14.34
C ARG A 774 -12.43 -6.02 14.48
N HIS A 775 -12.01 -5.69 15.70
CA HIS A 775 -10.70 -5.11 15.97
C HIS A 775 -9.56 -6.06 15.59
N LYS A 776 -9.70 -7.36 15.90
CA LYS A 776 -8.72 -8.39 15.54
C LYS A 776 -8.59 -8.57 14.03
N LEU A 777 -9.69 -8.56 13.29
CA LEU A 777 -9.67 -8.64 11.82
C LEU A 777 -9.07 -7.36 11.21
N LYS A 778 -9.49 -6.18 11.67
CA LYS A 778 -8.93 -4.88 11.25
C LYS A 778 -7.42 -4.84 11.46
N SER A 779 -6.94 -5.24 12.64
CA SER A 779 -5.51 -5.32 12.95
C SER A 779 -4.79 -6.33 12.05
N ALA A 780 -5.38 -7.49 11.76
CA ALA A 780 -4.78 -8.50 10.88
C ALA A 780 -4.64 -8.00 9.43
N PHE A 781 -5.65 -7.30 8.90
CA PHE A 781 -5.61 -6.69 7.58
C PHE A 781 -4.62 -5.52 7.51
N LYS A 782 -4.63 -4.59 8.48
CA LYS A 782 -3.65 -3.49 8.57
C LYS A 782 -2.22 -4.03 8.60
N ASN A 783 -1.94 -5.03 9.45
CA ASN A 783 -0.63 -5.70 9.50
C ASN A 783 -0.25 -6.39 8.19
N PHE A 784 -1.22 -6.88 7.41
CA PHE A 784 -0.96 -7.47 6.10
C PHE A 784 -0.61 -6.39 5.08
N ILE A 785 -1.37 -5.29 5.03
CA ILE A 785 -1.15 -4.13 4.16
C ILE A 785 0.26 -3.55 4.40
N GLU A 786 0.62 -3.25 5.65
CA GLU A 786 1.94 -2.69 5.99
C GLU A 786 3.09 -3.59 5.53
N LYS A 787 2.92 -4.91 5.66
CA LYS A 787 3.93 -5.89 5.21
C LYS A 787 4.04 -5.96 3.69
N VAL A 788 2.93 -5.79 2.99
CA VAL A 788 2.89 -5.73 1.52
C VAL A 788 3.55 -4.44 1.04
N GLU A 789 3.19 -3.29 1.62
CA GLU A 789 3.79 -1.99 1.30
C GLU A 789 5.30 -1.96 1.58
N THR A 790 5.74 -2.61 2.67
CA THR A 790 7.17 -2.79 2.95
C THR A 790 7.87 -3.66 1.90
N LEU A 791 7.18 -4.67 1.37
CA LEU A 791 7.71 -5.57 0.32
C LEU A 791 7.81 -4.85 -1.03
N THR A 792 6.80 -4.05 -1.38
CA THR A 792 6.71 -3.28 -2.63
C THR A 792 7.48 -1.96 -2.57
N LYS A 793 7.97 -1.54 -1.39
CA LYS A 793 8.60 -0.24 -1.15
C LYS A 793 7.71 0.95 -1.54
N GLU A 794 6.43 0.87 -1.17
CA GLU A 794 5.40 1.89 -1.49
C GLU A 794 5.11 2.05 -3.01
N GLU A 795 5.48 1.10 -3.88
CA GLU A 795 5.03 1.15 -5.30
C GLU A 795 3.54 0.80 -5.47
N LEU A 796 2.97 0.04 -4.53
CA LEU A 796 1.55 -0.31 -4.49
C LEU A 796 0.98 0.21 -3.18
N GLU A 797 0.17 1.26 -3.26
CA GLU A 797 -0.50 1.89 -2.13
C GLU A 797 -1.94 1.35 -1.99
N PHE A 798 -2.39 1.12 -0.76
CA PHE A 798 -3.77 0.74 -0.49
C PHE A 798 -4.57 1.98 -0.06
N GLU A 799 -5.43 2.48 -0.95
CA GLU A 799 -6.26 3.64 -0.64
C GLU A 799 -7.44 3.24 0.26
N VAL A 800 -7.71 4.06 1.26
CA VAL A 800 -8.88 3.91 2.15
C VAL A 800 -9.93 4.94 1.74
N PRO A 801 -11.18 4.53 1.49
CA PRO A 801 -12.24 5.47 1.12
C PRO A 801 -12.62 6.43 2.26
N PHE A 802 -12.84 7.69 1.92
CA PHE A 802 -13.29 8.74 2.83
C PHE A 802 -14.80 8.64 3.03
N ARG A 803 -15.25 8.12 4.18
CA ARG A 803 -16.69 8.00 4.46
C ARG A 803 -17.37 9.35 4.64
N ASP A 804 -16.68 10.35 5.17
CA ASP A 804 -17.25 11.68 5.48
C ASP A 804 -17.65 12.46 4.24
N LEU A 805 -16.91 12.24 3.13
CA LEU A 805 -17.23 12.75 1.81
C LEU A 805 -18.13 11.79 1.01
N GLY A 806 -18.55 10.69 1.63
CA GLY A 806 -19.38 9.68 1.01
C GLY A 806 -20.83 10.14 0.85
N PHE A 807 -21.46 9.74 -0.24
CA PHE A 807 -22.86 10.04 -0.51
C PHE A 807 -23.61 8.81 -1.03
N GLN A 808 -24.91 8.77 -0.76
CA GLN A 808 -25.77 7.70 -1.24
C GLN A 808 -26.11 7.93 -2.72
N GLY A 809 -25.96 6.90 -3.54
CA GLY A 809 -26.28 6.94 -4.96
C GLY A 809 -26.40 5.56 -5.58
N ALA A 810 -27.02 5.49 -6.76
CA ALA A 810 -27.35 4.23 -7.44
C ALA A 810 -26.67 4.08 -8.80
N PRO A 811 -25.40 3.63 -8.84
CA PRO A 811 -24.67 3.39 -10.09
C PRO A 811 -25.12 2.13 -10.83
N TYR A 812 -25.51 1.08 -10.10
CA TYR A 812 -25.93 -0.22 -10.66
C TYR A 812 -27.34 -0.63 -10.23
N ARG A 813 -28.27 0.35 -10.19
CA ARG A 813 -29.69 0.20 -9.79
C ARG A 813 -29.96 -0.07 -8.31
N SER A 814 -28.95 -0.36 -7.48
CA SER A 814 -29.05 -0.35 -6.02
C SER A 814 -28.49 0.95 -5.44
N THR A 815 -29.17 1.53 -4.46
CA THR A 815 -28.63 2.66 -3.70
C THR A 815 -27.55 2.15 -2.77
N CYS A 816 -26.37 2.74 -2.88
CA CYS A 816 -25.20 2.34 -2.12
C CYS A 816 -24.40 3.57 -1.71
N LEU A 817 -23.54 3.43 -0.71
CA LEU A 817 -22.69 4.51 -0.24
C LEU A 817 -21.45 4.61 -1.14
N LEU A 818 -21.43 5.61 -2.03
CA LEU A 818 -20.25 5.93 -2.82
C LEU A 818 -19.29 6.75 -1.96
N GLN A 819 -18.03 6.34 -1.95
CA GLN A 819 -16.99 6.94 -1.12
C GLN A 819 -15.82 7.34 -2.03
N PRO A 820 -15.43 8.63 -2.04
CA PRO A 820 -14.24 9.04 -2.74
C PRO A 820 -12.99 8.52 -2.01
N THR A 821 -11.94 8.29 -2.78
CA THR A 821 -10.58 7.94 -2.32
C THR A 821 -9.63 9.02 -2.83
N SER A 822 -8.32 8.80 -2.74
CA SER A 822 -7.33 9.77 -3.21
C SER A 822 -7.33 9.90 -4.74
N SER A 823 -7.64 8.81 -5.46
CA SER A 823 -7.58 8.78 -6.93
C SER A 823 -8.86 8.26 -7.62
N SER A 824 -9.81 7.72 -6.86
CA SER A 824 -11.02 7.09 -7.41
C SER A 824 -12.29 7.42 -6.64
N LEU A 825 -13.45 7.41 -7.31
CA LEU A 825 -14.75 7.33 -6.67
C LEU A 825 -15.18 5.87 -6.67
N CYS A 826 -15.40 5.29 -5.49
CA CYS A 826 -15.63 3.86 -5.39
C CYS A 826 -16.79 3.48 -4.46
N ASN A 827 -17.36 2.32 -4.73
CA ASN A 827 -18.10 1.54 -3.75
C ASN A 827 -17.63 0.09 -3.87
N THR A 828 -17.04 -0.43 -2.80
CA THR A 828 -16.53 -1.80 -2.73
C THR A 828 -17.29 -2.68 -1.74
N THR A 829 -18.27 -2.13 -1.00
CA THR A 829 -19.05 -2.87 0.00
C THR A 829 -20.06 -3.82 -0.66
N GLU A 830 -20.64 -3.41 -1.78
CA GLU A 830 -21.57 -4.21 -2.58
C GLU A 830 -20.93 -4.83 -3.81
N TRP A 831 -21.54 -5.91 -4.31
CA TRP A 831 -21.15 -6.55 -5.56
C TRP A 831 -22.27 -6.39 -6.61
N PRO A 832 -21.96 -5.91 -7.83
CA PRO A 832 -20.64 -5.60 -8.37
C PRO A 832 -20.06 -4.27 -7.84
N PRO A 833 -18.72 -4.17 -7.65
CA PRO A 833 -18.09 -2.95 -7.19
C PRO A 833 -18.18 -1.87 -8.26
N PHE A 834 -18.36 -0.65 -7.78
CA PHE A 834 -18.27 0.55 -8.61
C PHE A 834 -16.91 1.18 -8.38
N VAL A 835 -16.10 1.36 -9.42
CA VAL A 835 -14.81 2.06 -9.32
C VAL A 835 -14.66 2.94 -10.55
N VAL A 836 -14.54 4.25 -10.31
CA VAL A 836 -14.30 5.27 -11.33
C VAL A 836 -12.98 5.95 -11.03
N THR A 837 -12.09 5.96 -12.01
CA THR A 837 -10.80 6.66 -11.91
C THR A 837 -11.01 8.14 -12.18
N LEU A 838 -10.67 9.02 -11.23
CA LEU A 838 -10.89 10.46 -11.37
C LEU A 838 -10.04 11.06 -12.50
N ASP A 839 -8.82 10.55 -12.71
CA ASP A 839 -7.92 10.99 -13.80
C ASP A 839 -8.49 10.75 -15.20
N GLU A 840 -9.44 9.82 -15.36
CA GLU A 840 -10.10 9.50 -16.63
C GLU A 840 -11.40 10.26 -16.84
N VAL A 841 -11.81 11.09 -15.89
CA VAL A 841 -13.01 11.92 -16.00
C VAL A 841 -12.67 13.21 -16.73
N GLU A 842 -13.47 13.54 -17.74
CA GLU A 842 -13.35 14.79 -18.49
C GLU A 842 -14.23 15.87 -17.86
N LEU A 843 -15.51 15.53 -17.62
CA LEU A 843 -16.46 16.41 -16.94
C LEU A 843 -17.54 15.61 -16.22
N VAL A 844 -18.23 16.29 -15.31
CA VAL A 844 -19.40 15.75 -14.61
C VAL A 844 -20.61 16.63 -14.89
N HIS A 845 -21.71 16.04 -15.37
CA HIS A 845 -22.96 16.77 -15.59
C HIS A 845 -24.00 16.34 -14.56
N PHE A 846 -24.59 17.31 -13.86
CA PHE A 846 -25.69 17.06 -12.93
C PHE A 846 -27.02 17.19 -13.67
N GLU A 847 -27.76 16.09 -13.80
CA GLU A 847 -29.09 16.09 -14.39
C GLU A 847 -30.18 16.20 -13.32
N ARG A 848 -31.34 16.73 -13.72
CA ARG A 848 -32.53 16.83 -12.88
C ARG A 848 -32.33 17.71 -11.64
N VAL A 849 -31.46 18.72 -11.73
CA VAL A 849 -31.26 19.71 -10.67
C VAL A 849 -32.42 20.71 -10.69
N GLN A 850 -33.50 20.39 -9.98
CA GLN A 850 -34.70 21.23 -9.90
C GLN A 850 -35.24 21.28 -8.47
N PHE A 851 -35.74 22.45 -8.05
CA PHE A 851 -36.13 22.73 -6.66
C PHE A 851 -37.22 21.79 -6.10
N HIS A 852 -38.03 21.14 -6.95
CA HIS A 852 -39.08 20.22 -6.51
C HIS A 852 -38.65 18.74 -6.44
N LEU A 853 -37.47 18.39 -6.96
CA LEU A 853 -36.96 17.03 -6.89
C LEU A 853 -36.11 16.85 -5.63
N LYS A 854 -36.32 15.76 -4.90
CA LYS A 854 -35.50 15.42 -3.72
C LYS A 854 -34.17 14.75 -4.10
N ASN A 855 -34.13 14.18 -5.30
CA ASN A 855 -32.98 13.46 -5.83
C ASN A 855 -32.63 13.99 -7.22
N PHE A 856 -31.34 14.05 -7.53
CA PHE A 856 -30.79 14.38 -8.84
C PHE A 856 -29.89 13.24 -9.33
N ASP A 857 -29.43 13.31 -10.58
CA ASP A 857 -28.49 12.32 -11.13
C ASP A 857 -27.14 12.95 -11.46
N VAL A 858 -26.09 12.14 -11.38
CA VAL A 858 -24.72 12.55 -11.69
C VAL A 858 -24.24 11.74 -12.90
N VAL A 859 -23.83 12.46 -13.94
CA VAL A 859 -23.33 11.88 -15.17
C VAL A 859 -21.83 12.08 -15.24
N ILE A 860 -21.08 11.00 -15.36
CA ILE A 860 -19.62 11.05 -15.46
C ILE A 860 -19.22 10.78 -16.90
N VAL A 861 -18.72 11.81 -17.56
CA VAL A 861 -18.19 11.75 -18.93
C VAL A 861 -16.68 11.52 -18.86
N TYR A 862 -16.22 10.50 -19.58
CA TYR A 862 -14.81 10.12 -19.60
C TYR A 862 -14.01 10.86 -20.68
N LYS A 863 -12.70 10.98 -20.48
CA LYS A 863 -11.73 11.49 -21.46
C LYS A 863 -11.69 10.66 -22.74
N ASP A 864 -11.92 9.35 -22.60
CA ASP A 864 -12.09 8.43 -23.73
C ASP A 864 -13.58 8.37 -24.10
N TYR A 865 -13.96 9.09 -25.15
CA TYR A 865 -15.35 9.15 -25.64
C TYR A 865 -15.86 7.82 -26.21
N SER A 866 -14.97 6.82 -26.43
CA SER A 866 -15.41 5.47 -26.80
C SER A 866 -15.95 4.68 -25.60
N LYS A 867 -15.53 5.05 -24.38
CA LYS A 867 -16.04 4.47 -23.14
C LYS A 867 -17.45 4.99 -22.88
N LYS A 868 -18.36 4.09 -22.55
CA LYS A 868 -19.73 4.47 -22.19
C LYS A 868 -19.72 5.34 -20.92
N VAL A 869 -20.45 6.43 -20.99
CA VAL A 869 -20.75 7.34 -19.87
C VAL A 869 -21.41 6.55 -18.73
N THR A 870 -21.04 6.85 -17.48
CA THR A 870 -21.63 6.23 -16.29
C THR A 870 -22.57 7.20 -15.59
N MET A 871 -23.77 6.74 -15.25
CA MET A 871 -24.81 7.51 -14.57
C MET A 871 -24.93 7.01 -13.13
N ILE A 872 -24.81 7.90 -12.14
CA ILE A 872 -25.12 7.63 -10.74
C ILE A 872 -26.48 8.24 -10.47
N ASN A 873 -27.48 7.39 -10.26
CA ASN A 873 -28.85 7.85 -10.10
C ASN A 873 -29.21 8.11 -8.63
N ALA A 874 -30.29 8.84 -8.42
CA ALA A 874 -30.96 8.97 -7.12
C ALA A 874 -30.07 9.54 -6.00
N VAL A 875 -29.25 10.53 -6.32
CA VAL A 875 -28.39 11.23 -5.34
C VAL A 875 -29.22 12.26 -4.57
N PRO A 876 -29.20 12.29 -3.22
CA PRO A 876 -29.95 13.27 -2.43
C PRO A 876 -29.49 14.70 -2.69
N VAL A 877 -30.43 15.65 -2.86
CA VAL A 877 -30.13 17.08 -3.10
C VAL A 877 -29.26 17.70 -2.01
N ASN A 878 -29.36 17.23 -0.76
CA ASN A 878 -28.52 17.70 0.35
C ASN A 878 -27.02 17.45 0.09
N SER A 879 -26.68 16.47 -0.75
CA SER A 879 -25.31 16.14 -1.13
C SER A 879 -24.82 16.91 -2.36
N LEU A 880 -25.65 17.75 -2.99
CA LEU A 880 -25.29 18.49 -4.20
C LEU A 880 -24.10 19.44 -3.97
N ASP A 881 -24.18 20.31 -2.95
CA ASP A 881 -23.12 21.27 -2.66
C ASP A 881 -21.81 20.59 -2.20
N PRO A 882 -21.84 19.58 -1.31
CA PRO A 882 -20.66 18.79 -0.98
C PRO A 882 -20.00 18.13 -2.21
N ILE A 883 -20.78 17.56 -3.13
CA ILE A 883 -20.25 16.93 -4.34
C ILE A 883 -19.64 17.99 -5.28
N LYS A 884 -20.25 19.17 -5.43
CA LYS A 884 -19.68 20.27 -6.22
C LYS A 884 -18.35 20.75 -5.63
N GLU A 885 -18.27 20.90 -4.30
CA GLU A 885 -17.04 21.29 -3.62
C GLU A 885 -15.94 20.24 -3.79
N TRP A 886 -16.31 18.96 -3.69
CA TRP A 886 -15.41 17.85 -3.97
C TRP A 886 -14.91 17.87 -5.43
N LEU A 887 -15.78 18.06 -6.42
CA LEU A 887 -15.37 18.16 -7.83
C LEU A 887 -14.47 19.38 -8.10
N ASN A 888 -14.76 20.52 -7.45
CA ASN A 888 -13.88 21.69 -7.46
C ASN A 888 -12.49 21.35 -6.93
N SER A 889 -12.41 20.64 -5.80
CA SER A 889 -11.13 20.21 -5.22
C SER A 889 -10.35 19.21 -6.09
N CYS A 890 -11.06 18.47 -6.93
CA CYS A 890 -10.48 17.51 -7.88
C CYS A 890 -10.05 18.15 -9.21
N ASP A 891 -10.25 19.46 -9.41
CA ASP A 891 -10.08 20.17 -10.68
C ASP A 891 -10.89 19.51 -11.83
N ILE A 892 -12.12 19.07 -11.53
CA ILE A 892 -13.05 18.51 -12.53
C ILE A 892 -14.11 19.55 -12.87
N LYS A 893 -14.28 19.82 -14.18
CA LYS A 893 -15.36 20.70 -14.66
C LYS A 893 -16.70 20.01 -14.43
N TYR A 894 -17.64 20.76 -13.87
CA TYR A 894 -19.03 20.32 -13.80
C TYR A 894 -20.00 21.32 -14.45
N THR A 895 -21.13 20.78 -14.90
CA THR A 895 -22.27 21.53 -15.47
C THR A 895 -23.57 21.02 -14.85
N GLU A 896 -24.62 21.82 -14.91
CA GLU A 896 -25.92 21.52 -14.30
C GLU A 896 -27.04 21.67 -15.33
N GLY A 897 -27.96 20.71 -15.38
CA GLY A 897 -29.06 20.67 -16.31
C GLY A 897 -30.35 20.18 -15.66
N VAL A 898 -31.48 20.72 -16.13
CA VAL A 898 -32.82 20.29 -15.68
C VAL A 898 -33.29 19.06 -16.46
N GLN A 899 -32.88 18.93 -17.72
CA GLN A 899 -33.29 17.86 -18.63
C GLN A 899 -32.32 16.68 -18.57
N SER A 900 -32.84 15.47 -18.81
CA SER A 900 -32.01 14.28 -19.01
C SER A 900 -31.68 14.11 -20.49
N LEU A 901 -30.41 13.90 -20.81
CA LEU A 901 -29.90 13.91 -22.18
C LEU A 901 -29.67 12.49 -22.72
N ASN A 902 -29.79 12.29 -24.04
CA ASN A 902 -29.44 11.02 -24.67
C ASN A 902 -27.93 10.94 -24.95
N TRP A 903 -27.17 10.59 -23.92
CA TRP A 903 -25.71 10.46 -23.97
C TRP A 903 -25.21 9.54 -25.07
N THR A 904 -25.94 8.48 -25.43
CA THR A 904 -25.49 7.57 -26.50
C THR A 904 -25.49 8.22 -27.88
N LYS A 905 -26.43 9.12 -28.15
CA LYS A 905 -26.50 9.88 -29.40
C LYS A 905 -25.45 11.00 -29.39
N ILE A 906 -25.26 11.67 -28.26
CA ILE A 906 -24.27 12.74 -28.08
C ILE A 906 -22.86 12.19 -28.26
N MET A 907 -22.50 11.11 -27.56
CA MET A 907 -21.18 10.48 -27.68
C MET A 907 -20.88 10.03 -29.11
N LYS A 908 -21.87 9.46 -29.83
CA LYS A 908 -21.71 9.11 -31.25
C LYS A 908 -21.41 10.32 -32.11
N THR A 909 -22.16 11.42 -31.93
CA THR A 909 -21.94 12.67 -32.68
C THR A 909 -20.53 13.22 -32.45
N ILE A 910 -20.06 13.19 -31.19
CA ILE A 910 -18.71 13.63 -30.82
C ILE A 910 -17.62 12.73 -31.43
N VAL A 911 -17.83 11.42 -31.43
CA VAL A 911 -16.88 10.46 -32.00
C VAL A 911 -16.85 10.53 -33.54
N ASP A 912 -17.99 10.81 -34.18
CA ASP A 912 -18.12 10.90 -35.64
C ASP A 912 -17.53 12.23 -36.19
N ASP A 913 -17.72 13.35 -35.47
CA ASP A 913 -17.12 14.65 -35.82
C ASP A 913 -16.60 15.42 -34.58
N PRO A 914 -15.39 15.09 -34.09
CA PRO A 914 -14.84 15.76 -32.92
C PRO A 914 -14.37 17.20 -33.18
N GLU A 915 -13.99 17.55 -34.42
CA GLU A 915 -13.55 18.93 -34.74
C GLU A 915 -14.76 19.87 -34.76
N GLY A 916 -15.86 19.46 -35.39
CA GLY A 916 -17.11 20.22 -35.40
C GLY A 916 -17.68 20.43 -34.00
N PHE A 917 -17.52 19.46 -33.09
CA PHE A 917 -17.93 19.60 -31.69
C PHE A 917 -17.18 20.73 -30.96
N PHE A 918 -15.85 20.81 -31.08
CA PHE A 918 -15.08 21.87 -30.42
C PHE A 918 -15.23 23.23 -31.11
N GLU A 919 -15.51 23.29 -32.42
CA GLU A 919 -15.81 24.54 -33.13
C GLU A 919 -17.15 25.16 -32.70
N GLN A 920 -18.12 24.35 -32.30
CA GLN A 920 -19.42 24.80 -31.79
C GLN A 920 -19.39 25.17 -30.29
N GLY A 921 -18.20 25.34 -29.70
CA GLY A 921 -18.05 25.68 -28.29
C GLY A 921 -18.00 24.47 -27.35
N GLY A 922 -17.81 23.25 -27.88
CA GLY A 922 -17.59 22.03 -27.09
C GLY A 922 -18.74 21.78 -26.11
N TRP A 923 -18.41 21.70 -24.82
CA TRP A 923 -19.36 21.42 -23.75
C TRP A 923 -20.22 22.61 -23.30
N SER A 924 -20.09 23.77 -23.95
CA SER A 924 -20.86 24.98 -23.61
C SER A 924 -22.38 24.85 -23.83
N PHE A 925 -22.83 23.92 -24.69
CA PHE A 925 -24.27 23.65 -24.87
C PHE A 925 -24.96 23.11 -23.60
N LEU A 926 -24.18 22.68 -22.59
CA LEU A 926 -24.68 22.23 -21.29
C LEU A 926 -24.86 23.38 -20.28
N ASP A 927 -24.35 24.58 -20.57
CA ASP A 927 -24.42 25.72 -19.65
C ASP A 927 -25.72 26.54 -19.85
N PRO A 928 -26.57 26.70 -18.80
CA PRO A 928 -27.82 27.46 -18.90
C PRO A 928 -27.64 28.96 -19.17
N GLU A 929 -26.46 29.53 -18.90
CA GLU A 929 -26.18 30.97 -19.06
C GLU A 929 -25.87 31.40 -20.50
N SER A 930 -25.74 30.46 -21.45
CA SER A 930 -25.54 30.81 -22.86
C SER A 930 -26.80 31.37 -23.55
N GLU A 931 -27.98 31.20 -22.95
CA GLU A 931 -29.25 31.79 -23.42
C GLU A 931 -29.60 33.13 -22.74
N GLY A 932 -28.69 33.71 -21.94
CA GLY A 932 -29.04 34.76 -20.97
C GLY A 932 -28.61 36.21 -21.23
N GLU A 933 -27.81 36.53 -22.26
CA GLU A 933 -27.33 37.91 -22.47
C GLU A 933 -27.50 38.39 -23.91
N GLY A 934 -28.69 38.93 -24.22
CA GLY A 934 -28.86 39.86 -25.35
C GLY A 934 -30.19 39.80 -26.10
N ALA A 935 -31.32 40.12 -25.46
CA ALA A 935 -32.52 40.55 -26.19
C ALA A 935 -33.40 41.45 -25.31
N GLU A 936 -33.26 42.77 -25.47
CA GLU A 936 -34.35 43.69 -25.19
C GLU A 936 -35.44 43.55 -26.27
N ASP A 937 -36.67 43.58 -25.79
CA ASP A 937 -37.96 43.40 -26.44
C ASP A 937 -38.20 44.35 -27.63
N ASP A 938 -38.43 43.81 -28.84
CA ASP A 938 -39.32 44.45 -29.82
C ASP A 938 -39.96 43.44 -30.81
N SER A 939 -41.22 43.12 -30.49
CA SER A 939 -42.38 42.84 -31.34
C SER A 939 -42.26 42.14 -32.72
N GLU A 940 -43.00 41.02 -32.80
CA GLU A 940 -43.69 40.41 -33.94
C GLU A 940 -42.90 40.02 -35.21
N SER A 941 -43.02 38.72 -35.53
CA SER A 941 -42.72 38.04 -36.81
C SER A 941 -41.25 37.72 -37.12
N GLY A 942 -40.83 36.52 -36.72
CA GLY A 942 -39.61 35.85 -37.17
C GLY A 942 -39.50 34.51 -36.47
N GLU A 943 -39.50 33.42 -37.22
CA GLU A 943 -39.41 32.04 -36.74
C GLU A 943 -38.10 31.84 -35.95
N ASP A 944 -38.21 31.38 -34.70
CA ASP A 944 -37.06 30.98 -33.87
C ASP A 944 -36.27 29.87 -34.56
N GLU A 945 -35.00 30.14 -34.87
CA GLU A 945 -34.00 29.19 -35.38
C GLU A 945 -33.51 28.23 -34.28
N THR A 946 -34.42 27.55 -33.60
CA THR A 946 -34.09 26.36 -32.80
C THR A 946 -33.83 25.22 -33.77
N PHE A 947 -32.57 24.76 -33.81
CA PHE A 947 -32.02 23.68 -34.64
C PHE A 947 -33.07 22.65 -35.09
N ASN A 948 -33.60 22.88 -36.30
CA ASN A 948 -34.55 22.00 -36.97
C ASN A 948 -33.85 21.44 -38.21
N PRO A 949 -33.40 20.17 -38.24
CA PRO A 949 -33.11 19.53 -39.51
C PRO A 949 -34.46 19.36 -40.23
N SER A 950 -34.71 20.29 -41.17
CA SER A 950 -35.89 20.28 -42.02
C SER A 950 -35.98 18.95 -42.77
N ALA A 951 -37.22 18.47 -42.82
CA ALA A 951 -37.69 17.26 -43.44
C ALA A 951 -37.69 17.32 -44.97
N ASP A 952 -37.56 16.16 -45.61
CA ASP A 952 -38.54 15.69 -46.61
C ASP A 952 -38.27 14.21 -46.95
N GLU A 953 -39.05 13.32 -46.35
CA GLU A 953 -39.85 12.37 -47.13
C GLU A 953 -41.04 11.88 -46.29
N SER A 954 -42.20 12.08 -46.88
CA SER A 954 -43.55 12.05 -46.34
C SER A 954 -44.13 10.64 -46.13
N GLU A 955 -44.97 10.55 -45.10
CA GLU A 955 -46.18 9.73 -44.97
C GLU A 955 -46.06 8.19 -44.90
N ALA A 956 -46.42 7.62 -43.74
CA ALA A 956 -47.81 7.22 -43.46
C ALA A 956 -47.90 6.61 -42.05
N GLU A 957 -48.76 7.18 -41.21
CA GLU A 957 -49.23 6.54 -39.99
C GLU A 957 -50.20 5.40 -40.36
N GLU A 958 -49.87 4.18 -39.98
CA GLU A 958 -50.89 3.22 -39.54
C GLU A 958 -50.45 2.66 -38.18
N GLU A 959 -51.34 2.83 -37.21
CA GLU A 959 -51.28 2.23 -35.88
C GLU A 959 -51.21 0.70 -36.02
N ASP A 960 -50.21 0.08 -35.41
CA ASP A 960 -50.44 -1.24 -34.83
C ASP A 960 -49.67 -1.39 -33.52
N SER A 961 -50.42 -1.85 -32.53
CA SER A 961 -50.03 -2.15 -31.17
C SER A 961 -49.03 -3.31 -31.16
N ASP A 962 -47.87 -3.14 -30.52
CA ASP A 962 -47.17 -4.29 -29.93
C ASP A 962 -46.37 -3.87 -28.68
N GLU A 963 -46.79 -4.47 -27.57
CA GLU A 963 -46.07 -4.63 -26.32
C GLU A 963 -44.79 -5.43 -26.59
N ASP A 964 -43.62 -4.94 -26.18
CA ASP A 964 -42.42 -5.79 -26.13
C ASP A 964 -41.76 -5.77 -24.76
N TYR A 965 -41.99 -6.91 -24.12
CA TYR A 965 -41.48 -7.42 -22.87
C TYR A 965 -39.95 -7.38 -22.79
N ASP A 966 -39.47 -6.82 -21.68
CA ASP A 966 -38.15 -7.13 -21.11
C ASP A 966 -38.12 -8.61 -20.72
N SER A 967 -37.24 -9.40 -21.33
CA SER A 967 -36.98 -10.78 -20.95
C SER A 967 -35.48 -11.01 -20.86
N GLU A 968 -34.96 -10.70 -19.68
CA GLU A 968 -33.80 -11.38 -19.12
C GLU A 968 -34.07 -12.89 -19.14
N SER A 969 -33.37 -13.61 -20.01
CA SER A 969 -33.40 -15.07 -20.03
C SER A 969 -32.21 -15.61 -19.24
N GLU A 970 -32.53 -16.06 -18.03
CA GLU A 970 -31.79 -17.07 -17.30
C GLU A 970 -31.54 -18.31 -18.20
N ASP A 971 -30.27 -18.64 -18.49
CA ASP A 971 -29.91 -20.00 -18.92
C ASP A 971 -29.66 -20.83 -17.66
N SER A 972 -30.76 -21.37 -17.13
CA SER A 972 -30.75 -22.57 -16.30
C SER A 972 -30.35 -23.76 -17.18
N GLY A 973 -29.17 -24.31 -16.90
CA GLY A 973 -28.74 -25.58 -17.48
C GLY A 973 -29.54 -26.73 -16.87
N ASN A 974 -30.35 -27.39 -17.69
CA ASN A 974 -30.78 -28.76 -17.46
C ASN A 974 -29.92 -29.69 -18.34
N ASP A 975 -29.11 -30.56 -17.73
CA ASP A 975 -28.66 -31.79 -18.38
C ASP A 975 -29.05 -32.98 -17.51
N TYR A 976 -29.69 -33.91 -18.20
CA TYR A 976 -30.27 -35.13 -17.70
C TYR A 976 -29.16 -36.17 -17.51
N SER A 977 -29.06 -36.76 -16.32
CA SER A 977 -28.54 -38.12 -16.18
C SER A 977 -29.49 -38.95 -15.35
N ALA A 978 -30.15 -39.89 -16.02
CA ALA A 978 -31.08 -40.84 -15.46
C ALA A 978 -30.41 -41.75 -14.41
N SER A 979 -31.04 -41.88 -13.24
CA SER A 979 -30.94 -43.06 -12.38
C SER A 979 -32.28 -43.30 -11.68
N LEU A 980 -33.11 -44.11 -12.34
CA LEU A 980 -34.05 -45.10 -11.79
C LEU A 980 -34.55 -44.93 -10.34
N GLY A 981 -35.81 -44.51 -10.22
CA GLY A 981 -36.88 -45.22 -9.48
C GLY A 981 -37.00 -45.02 -7.97
N SER A 982 -38.06 -44.31 -7.54
CA SER A 982 -39.08 -44.81 -6.60
C SER A 982 -40.08 -43.69 -6.23
N GLU A 983 -41.29 -43.84 -6.76
CA GLU A 983 -42.63 -43.53 -6.21
C GLU A 983 -42.90 -42.25 -5.40
N GLU A 984 -43.96 -41.57 -5.84
CA GLU A 984 -44.64 -40.40 -5.29
C GLU A 984 -45.17 -40.64 -3.87
N GLU A 985 -45.03 -39.64 -2.99
CA GLU A 985 -46.05 -39.37 -1.99
C GLU A 985 -46.25 -37.84 -1.87
N SER A 986 -47.47 -37.42 -2.22
CA SER A 986 -47.97 -36.05 -2.25
C SER A 986 -47.74 -35.32 -0.92
N GLY A 987 -47.06 -34.18 -0.93
CA GLY A 987 -46.96 -33.29 0.22
C GLY A 987 -48.33 -32.73 0.61
N LYS A 988 -48.58 -32.63 1.92
CA LYS A 988 -49.83 -32.16 2.52
C LYS A 988 -50.00 -30.64 2.36
N ASP A 989 -51.25 -30.20 2.25
CA ASP A 989 -51.61 -28.79 2.09
C ASP A 989 -51.42 -28.01 3.41
N TRP A 990 -51.24 -26.68 3.31
CA TRP A 990 -50.85 -25.82 4.44
C TRP A 990 -51.79 -25.91 5.66
N ASP A 991 -53.07 -26.14 5.44
CA ASP A 991 -54.06 -26.30 6.51
C ASP A 991 -53.84 -27.59 7.34
N GLU A 992 -53.32 -28.66 6.71
CA GLU A 992 -52.97 -29.91 7.43
C GLU A 992 -51.70 -29.74 8.27
N LEU A 993 -50.73 -28.94 7.81
CA LEU A 993 -49.51 -28.63 8.57
C LEU A 993 -49.80 -27.74 9.77
N GLU A 994 -50.74 -26.80 9.65
CA GLU A 994 -51.14 -25.92 10.74
C GLU A 994 -51.94 -26.68 11.82
N GLU A 995 -52.77 -27.65 11.41
CA GLU A 995 -53.47 -28.55 12.32
C GLU A 995 -52.54 -29.58 12.98
N GLU A 996 -51.50 -30.04 12.29
CA GLU A 996 -50.46 -30.94 12.81
C GLU A 996 -49.54 -30.20 13.80
N ALA A 997 -49.19 -28.94 13.55
CA ALA A 997 -48.46 -28.08 14.50
C ALA A 997 -49.29 -27.81 15.77
N ARG A 998 -50.59 -27.50 15.61
CA ARG A 998 -51.49 -27.29 16.75
C ARG A 998 -51.73 -28.57 17.55
N LYS A 999 -51.60 -29.75 16.93
CA LYS A 999 -51.69 -31.05 17.61
C LYS A 999 -50.37 -31.40 18.32
N ALA A 1000 -49.21 -31.07 17.74
CA ALA A 1000 -47.90 -31.22 18.37
C ALA A 1000 -47.73 -30.31 19.61
N ASP A 1001 -48.24 -29.08 19.58
CA ASP A 1001 -48.29 -28.19 20.76
C ASP A 1001 -49.24 -28.70 21.85
N LYS A 1002 -50.24 -29.51 21.47
CA LYS A 1002 -51.16 -30.15 22.41
C LYS A 1002 -50.60 -31.45 22.99
N GLU A 1003 -49.74 -32.16 22.24
CA GLU A 1003 -49.03 -33.36 22.68
C GLU A 1003 -47.78 -33.02 23.52
N SER A 1004 -47.06 -31.93 23.22
CA SER A 1004 -45.91 -31.47 24.03
C SER A 1004 -46.33 -31.03 25.44
N HIS A 1005 -47.56 -30.53 25.59
CA HIS A 1005 -48.16 -30.22 26.89
C HIS A 1005 -48.60 -31.46 27.70
N TYR A 1006 -48.59 -32.66 27.10
CA TYR A 1006 -48.88 -33.95 27.74
C TYR A 1006 -47.63 -34.81 27.99
N GLU A 1007 -46.53 -34.64 27.25
CA GLU A 1007 -45.28 -35.39 27.45
C GLU A 1007 -44.36 -34.84 28.56
N ASP A 1008 -44.42 -33.53 28.86
CA ASP A 1008 -43.70 -32.94 30.01
C ASP A 1008 -44.27 -33.35 31.39
N ALA A 1009 -45.36 -34.15 31.40
CA ALA A 1009 -45.98 -34.69 32.60
C ALA A 1009 -45.61 -36.16 32.91
N GLU A 1010 -44.88 -36.89 32.05
CA GLU A 1010 -44.59 -38.32 32.24
C GLU A 1010 -43.10 -38.71 32.46
N GLU A 1011 -42.12 -37.79 32.28
CA GLU A 1011 -40.68 -38.11 32.45
C GLU A 1011 -40.01 -37.60 33.75
N THR A 1012 -40.78 -37.41 34.83
CA THR A 1012 -40.21 -37.28 36.19
C THR A 1012 -40.91 -38.15 37.23
N SER A 1013 -41.01 -39.46 36.98
CA SER A 1013 -41.59 -40.38 37.98
C SER A 1013 -41.00 -41.80 38.07
N SER A 1014 -39.68 -41.96 38.14
CA SER A 1014 -39.11 -43.24 38.64
C SER A 1014 -37.74 -43.16 39.31
N ALA A 1015 -37.52 -42.28 40.30
CA ALA A 1015 -36.34 -42.39 41.17
C ALA A 1015 -36.48 -41.71 42.56
N ASN A 1016 -37.48 -42.06 43.37
CA ASN A 1016 -37.24 -42.41 44.79
C ASN A 1016 -38.53 -42.82 45.51
N ARG A 1017 -38.63 -44.11 45.82
CA ARG A 1017 -39.49 -44.60 46.90
C ARG A 1017 -38.96 -44.08 48.23
N LYS A 1018 -39.66 -43.11 48.85
CA LYS A 1018 -39.95 -43.11 50.29
C LYS A 1018 -40.95 -42.01 50.70
N ARG A 1019 -42.09 -42.49 51.19
CA ARG A 1019 -42.99 -41.94 52.23
C ARG A 1019 -43.95 -40.78 51.90
N LYS A 1020 -45.24 -41.17 51.87
CA LYS A 1020 -46.44 -40.57 52.51
C LYS A 1020 -46.74 -39.08 52.28
N GLY A 1021 -47.76 -38.81 51.46
CA GLY A 1021 -49.16 -38.75 51.92
C GLY A 1021 -49.74 -37.40 52.38
N ARG A 1022 -50.73 -36.94 51.59
CA ARG A 1022 -51.99 -36.25 51.97
C ARG A 1022 -51.95 -34.82 52.53
N SER A 1023 -52.42 -33.90 51.67
CA SER A 1023 -53.64 -33.10 51.84
C SER A 1023 -54.11 -32.79 53.27
N SER A 1024 -54.24 -31.51 53.59
CA SER A 1024 -55.54 -30.90 53.95
C SER A 1024 -55.31 -29.47 54.43
N GLY A 1025 -56.16 -28.54 53.97
CA GLY A 1025 -56.39 -27.30 54.70
C GLY A 1025 -56.81 -27.57 56.15
N PRO A 1026 -56.71 -26.55 57.01
CA PRO A 1026 -57.52 -26.52 58.21
C PRO A 1026 -58.14 -25.12 58.44
N PRO A 1027 -59.42 -25.04 58.85
CA PRO A 1027 -59.87 -23.99 59.76
C PRO A 1027 -59.62 -24.50 61.21
N PRO A 1028 -59.80 -23.69 62.27
CA PRO A 1028 -58.69 -23.27 63.11
C PRO A 1028 -58.55 -23.99 64.47
N SER A 1029 -57.39 -23.76 65.10
CA SER A 1029 -57.11 -23.66 66.56
C SER A 1029 -56.50 -24.83 67.38
N SER A 1030 -55.27 -24.58 67.84
CA SER A 1030 -54.69 -24.82 69.19
C SER A 1030 -54.22 -26.21 69.69
N LYS A 1031 -53.03 -26.15 70.34
CA LYS A 1031 -52.44 -26.98 71.44
C LYS A 1031 -51.44 -28.13 71.16
N LYS A 1032 -50.20 -27.86 71.59
CA LYS A 1032 -49.31 -28.59 72.52
C LYS A 1032 -48.89 -30.06 72.26
N LYS A 1033 -47.56 -30.21 72.19
CA LYS A 1033 -46.68 -31.14 72.94
C LYS A 1033 -46.89 -32.66 72.80
N ARG A 1034 -45.85 -33.27 72.23
CA ARG A 1034 -45.01 -34.37 72.75
C ARG A 1034 -45.56 -35.81 72.71
N ARG A 1035 -44.80 -36.64 71.98
CA ARG A 1035 -44.61 -38.11 72.05
C ARG A 1035 -45.87 -38.93 71.72
N HIS A 1036 -45.83 -39.91 70.84
CA HIS A 1036 -44.78 -40.93 70.62
C HIS A 1036 -44.41 -41.12 69.15
#